data_AF-A0A3G6NEX7-F1
#
_entry.id   AF-A0A3G6NEX7-F1
#
_cell.length_a   1.000
_cell.length_b   1.000
_cell.length_c   1.000
_cell.angle_alpha   90.00
_cell.angle_beta   90.00
_cell.angle_gamma   90.00
#
_symmetry.space_group_name_H-M   'P 1'
#
loop_
_entity.id
_entity.type
_entity.pdbx_description
1 polymer ?
#
loop_
_entity_poly.entity_id
_entity_poly.type
_entity_poly.pdbx_seq_one_letter_code
_entity_poly.pdbx_strand_id
1 'polypeptide(L)'
;MENNQDIDKRFNEASKLSEEPAVFPGFEKVWGKVEEKLDQKEEKKRILPVWFPYGIAASVILGLGVLYFLDKKETTAPGNPVIAEKPKDHLQRNQIQTIDSTVKSNIEKEIEVSKSPQEPPALAYENIQIPDQVGKATVVNRNDEIFASRSGDYSTDEYFIKKKDINKTQNIEEVVLYTPLTYKKAISTTTSSSTIVSSAPLNYIASNNTGQALQGSVAGIQVQSSGIMRRKGDKIKNTVNTANNGYLNNSQIAIRGLSTLKSTNEPLFVVNGKVVKEAYFRALNPQKIESVEVVKGATASALYGSQGANGVIVVKTARLSRREKRRMEKMQQTINQYKQNQVSDDEGYDAFVENPFELTKNQPQSTFSIDVDNAAYSNIRRMINNGQIIDKNAVRIEEMINYFKYTYPQPKNNEPFSINTEYSDAPWNPGHKLLKIGLQGKKVPMDNLPASNLVFLIDVSGSMDSPDKLPLLKSSFKVLLDQLRPQDKVGIVVYAGSAGMVLPPTSAHEKDKIILALDNLQAGGSTAGGAGIELAYKLAQENFIKNGNNRVVIATDGDFNVGASSTSNVQTLIEEKRKSGVFLTCLGFGMGNYKDNMLETLADKGNGNYAYIDNLQEANKFLGKEFAGSIYTIAKDVKIQIEFNPKYVSSYRLIGYENRKLRNEDFSNDKIDAGELGSGHTVTALYEIIPAGTQSEFIPEDGSLKYTRTESSGDFGSELATVKFRYKKPDENTSKEISQIIGNSSGKISSASPDFKFASSVAWFGLVTRKSDLILKKDLSDIEDLARQGKVNDMEGYRSEFIRLVESYKVISK
;
A
#
# COMPACT_ATOMS: atom_id res chain seq x y z
N MET A 1 36.58 -0.87 76.17
CA MET A 1 35.63 -1.78 76.85
C MET A 1 34.66 -0.85 77.56
N GLU A 2 33.39 -0.66 77.20
CA GLU A 2 32.41 -1.39 76.40
C GLU A 2 31.61 -0.31 75.63
N ASN A 3 31.52 -0.39 74.30
CA ASN A 3 30.43 0.26 73.53
C ASN A 3 30.40 -0.04 72.02
N ASN A 4 31.21 -0.97 71.52
CA ASN A 4 31.22 -1.34 70.10
C ASN A 4 30.38 -2.59 69.75
N GLN A 5 29.61 -3.15 70.69
CA GLN A 5 28.74 -4.30 70.40
C GLN A 5 27.29 -3.93 70.04
N ASP A 6 26.88 -2.67 70.24
CA ASP A 6 25.49 -2.25 70.03
C ASP A 6 25.24 -1.73 68.61
N ILE A 7 26.29 -1.33 67.89
CA ILE A 7 26.20 -0.83 66.51
C ILE A 7 26.09 -1.99 65.52
N ASP A 8 26.86 -3.06 65.71
CA ASP A 8 26.82 -4.24 64.84
C ASP A 8 25.51 -5.04 65.00
N LYS A 9 24.90 -5.03 66.20
CA LYS A 9 23.55 -5.58 66.39
C LYS A 9 22.49 -4.78 65.65
N ARG A 10 22.56 -3.44 65.70
CA ARG A 10 21.62 -2.56 64.97
C ARG A 10 21.77 -2.66 63.45
N PHE A 11 22.97 -2.90 62.93
CA PHE A 11 23.18 -3.10 61.50
C PHE A 11 22.64 -4.46 61.01
N ASN A 12 22.79 -5.52 61.81
CA ASN A 12 22.23 -6.84 61.49
C ASN A 12 20.70 -6.89 61.63
N GLU A 13 20.11 -6.14 62.56
CA GLU A 13 18.65 -6.02 62.68
C GLU A 13 18.06 -5.16 61.55
N ALA A 14 18.74 -4.09 61.12
CA ALA A 14 18.31 -3.27 59.99
C ALA A 14 18.40 -3.99 58.64
N SER A 15 19.38 -4.91 58.46
CA SER A 15 19.51 -5.71 57.24
C SER A 15 18.42 -6.76 57.07
N LYS A 16 17.80 -7.24 58.16
CA LYS A 16 16.72 -8.24 58.13
C LYS A 16 15.32 -7.64 57.85
N LEU A 17 15.20 -6.32 57.86
CA LEU A 17 13.94 -5.59 57.60
C LEU A 17 13.82 -5.07 56.15
N SER A 18 14.74 -5.43 55.26
CA SER A 18 14.74 -4.95 53.86
C SER A 18 14.13 -5.92 52.82
N GLU A 19 13.51 -7.03 53.26
CA GLU A 19 12.78 -7.98 52.39
C GLU A 19 11.25 -7.84 52.46
N GLU A 20 10.70 -6.68 52.84
CA GLU A 20 9.27 -6.41 52.74
C GLU A 20 9.00 -5.10 51.96
N PRO A 21 8.06 -5.09 50.98
CA PRO A 21 7.81 -3.92 50.15
C PRO A 21 7.14 -2.80 50.96
N ALA A 22 7.74 -1.61 50.93
CA ALA A 22 7.22 -0.40 51.57
C ALA A 22 5.84 -0.01 50.99
N VAL A 23 4.79 -0.10 51.81
CA VAL A 23 3.48 0.50 51.54
C VAL A 23 3.39 1.82 52.31
N PHE A 24 3.19 2.93 51.59
CA PHE A 24 3.05 4.28 52.13
C PHE A 24 1.74 4.42 52.96
N PRO A 25 1.79 4.72 54.27
CA PRO A 25 0.59 4.89 55.09
C PRO A 25 0.10 6.34 55.01
N GLY A 26 -0.75 6.60 54.01
CA GLY A 26 -1.39 7.90 53.80
C GLY A 26 -2.49 7.90 52.75
N PHE A 27 -2.57 6.83 51.95
CA PHE A 27 -3.54 6.71 50.86
C PHE A 27 -4.93 6.24 51.33
N GLU A 28 -5.01 5.40 52.36
CA GLU A 28 -6.28 4.92 52.93
C GLU A 28 -7.12 6.03 53.53
N LYS A 29 -6.47 7.06 54.10
CA LYS A 29 -7.18 8.20 54.72
C LYS A 29 -7.81 9.14 53.68
N VAL A 30 -7.33 9.10 52.44
CA VAL A 30 -7.89 9.83 51.30
C VAL A 30 -9.03 9.03 50.67
N TRP A 31 -8.88 7.70 50.56
CA TRP A 31 -9.93 6.81 50.04
C TRP A 31 -11.14 6.70 50.95
N GLY A 32 -10.95 6.64 52.27
CA GLY A 32 -12.08 6.62 53.21
C GLY A 32 -12.99 7.86 53.11
N LYS A 33 -12.43 9.03 52.76
CA LYS A 33 -13.22 10.25 52.51
C LYS A 33 -13.91 10.28 51.15
N VAL A 34 -13.48 9.44 50.21
CA VAL A 34 -14.08 9.31 48.88
C VAL A 34 -15.20 8.27 48.91
N GLU A 35 -15.03 7.17 49.65
CA GLU A 35 -16.08 6.17 49.91
C GLU A 35 -17.25 6.74 50.71
N GLU A 36 -16.99 7.53 51.75
CA GLU A 36 -18.06 8.18 52.56
C GLU A 36 -18.92 9.16 51.74
N LYS A 37 -18.40 9.67 50.61
CA LYS A 37 -19.16 10.54 49.68
C LYS A 37 -19.87 9.78 48.57
N LEU A 38 -19.54 8.52 48.32
CA LEU A 38 -20.14 7.69 47.28
C LEU A 38 -21.35 6.90 47.79
N ASP A 39 -21.42 6.62 49.09
CA ASP A 39 -22.51 5.82 49.71
C ASP A 39 -23.84 6.56 49.91
N GLN A 40 -23.94 7.87 49.59
CA GLN A 40 -25.20 8.63 49.75
C GLN A 40 -26.14 8.62 48.53
N LYS A 41 -25.97 7.74 47.54
CA LYS A 41 -26.93 7.59 46.43
C LYS A 41 -27.15 6.14 46.01
N GLU A 42 -27.99 5.42 46.75
CA GLU A 42 -28.71 4.27 46.19
C GLU A 42 -29.93 4.74 45.38
N GLU A 43 -30.11 4.21 44.16
CA GLU A 43 -31.16 3.21 43.91
C GLU A 43 -31.31 2.81 42.42
N LYS A 44 -31.56 1.50 42.20
CA LYS A 44 -32.10 0.78 41.02
C LYS A 44 -31.14 -0.01 40.09
N LYS A 45 -30.70 -1.15 40.63
CA LYS A 45 -30.64 -2.54 40.11
C LYS A 45 -30.78 -2.81 38.59
N ARG A 46 -29.78 -3.48 38.00
CA ARG A 46 -29.78 -4.94 37.64
C ARG A 46 -28.35 -5.43 37.36
N ILE A 47 -28.08 -6.67 37.79
CA ILE A 47 -26.75 -7.24 38.08
C ILE A 47 -26.37 -8.29 37.01
N LEU A 48 -25.17 -8.20 36.46
CA LEU A 48 -24.34 -9.30 35.93
C LEU A 48 -22.87 -8.96 36.30
N PRO A 49 -22.16 -9.77 37.10
CA PRO A 49 -20.81 -9.43 37.55
C PRO A 49 -19.73 -9.87 36.56
N VAL A 50 -18.80 -8.95 36.29
CA VAL A 50 -17.55 -9.15 35.57
C VAL A 50 -16.50 -9.65 36.56
N TRP A 51 -16.45 -10.94 36.87
CA TRP A 51 -15.25 -11.62 37.38
C TRP A 51 -15.33 -13.11 36.99
N PHE A 52 -14.83 -13.45 35.79
CA PHE A 52 -14.11 -14.70 35.60
C PHE A 52 -13.10 -14.63 34.44
N PRO A 53 -12.01 -13.85 34.56
CA PRO A 53 -10.84 -14.06 33.73
C PRO A 53 -9.65 -14.53 34.58
N TYR A 54 -9.81 -15.51 35.48
CA TYR A 54 -8.67 -16.20 36.12
C TYR A 54 -9.08 -17.63 36.46
N GLY A 55 -9.00 -18.53 35.48
CA GLY A 55 -9.48 -19.90 35.69
C GLY A 55 -9.23 -20.90 34.58
N ILE A 56 -8.20 -20.76 33.73
CA ILE A 56 -7.67 -21.87 32.92
C ILE A 56 -6.14 -21.69 32.77
N ALA A 57 -5.41 -21.86 33.87
CA ALA A 57 -3.96 -22.07 33.86
C ALA A 57 -3.51 -23.22 34.80
N ALA A 58 -4.46 -23.99 35.34
CA ALA A 58 -4.18 -25.11 36.25
C ALA A 58 -4.67 -26.48 35.76
N SER A 59 -5.15 -26.60 34.51
CA SER A 59 -5.74 -27.86 34.00
C SER A 59 -4.99 -28.52 32.83
N VAL A 60 -3.84 -27.98 32.42
CA VAL A 60 -3.02 -28.58 31.33
C VAL A 60 -1.74 -29.25 31.84
N ILE A 61 -1.37 -29.05 33.11
CA ILE A 61 -0.14 -29.63 33.71
C ILE A 61 -0.38 -31.04 34.30
N LEU A 62 -1.62 -31.50 34.43
CA LEU A 62 -1.93 -32.88 34.88
C LEU A 62 -2.27 -33.86 33.74
N GLY A 63 -2.28 -33.41 32.47
CA GLY A 63 -2.62 -34.25 31.30
C GLY A 63 -1.42 -34.78 30.49
N LEU A 64 -0.20 -34.29 30.73
CA LEU A 64 0.99 -34.68 29.95
C LEU A 64 2.01 -35.53 30.74
N GLY A 65 1.79 -35.74 32.04
CA GLY A 65 2.68 -36.57 32.88
C GLY A 65 2.51 -38.08 32.74
N VAL A 66 1.45 -38.55 32.06
CA VAL A 66 1.11 -39.98 31.97
C VAL A 66 1.52 -40.62 30.62
N LEU A 67 1.96 -39.82 29.64
CA LEU A 67 2.38 -40.33 28.32
C LEU A 67 3.90 -40.51 28.16
N TYR A 68 4.70 -40.20 29.18
CA TYR A 68 6.17 -40.28 29.11
C TYR A 68 6.77 -41.60 29.65
N PHE A 69 5.96 -42.57 30.09
CA PHE A 69 6.46 -43.81 30.70
C PHE A 69 6.06 -45.13 30.02
N LEU A 70 5.54 -45.08 28.79
CA LEU A 70 5.17 -46.29 28.04
C LEU A 70 5.64 -46.23 26.59
N ASP A 71 6.95 -46.33 26.37
CA ASP A 71 7.47 -47.13 25.24
C ASP A 71 8.94 -47.54 25.47
N LYS A 72 9.14 -48.70 26.11
CA LYS A 72 10.33 -49.55 25.93
C LYS A 72 9.89 -51.03 25.95
N LYS A 73 9.75 -51.56 24.74
CA LYS A 73 10.01 -52.92 24.24
C LYS A 73 9.70 -54.18 25.10
N GLU A 74 8.91 -55.02 24.41
CA GLU A 74 9.09 -56.47 24.15
C GLU A 74 8.31 -57.52 24.98
N THR A 75 7.45 -58.23 24.24
CA THR A 75 7.06 -59.66 24.29
C THR A 75 6.21 -60.19 25.45
N THR A 76 4.94 -60.55 25.16
CA THR A 76 4.37 -61.92 25.12
C THR A 76 2.84 -61.88 25.23
N ALA A 77 2.16 -62.82 24.53
CA ALA A 77 0.71 -63.04 24.52
C ALA A 77 0.31 -64.17 25.53
N PRO A 78 -0.96 -64.61 25.62
CA PRO A 78 -2.22 -63.89 25.87
C PRO A 78 -3.00 -64.52 27.06
N GLY A 79 -4.05 -63.83 27.56
CA GLY A 79 -4.99 -64.38 28.56
C GLY A 79 -6.40 -63.83 28.39
N ASN A 80 -7.34 -64.71 28.04
CA ASN A 80 -8.75 -64.48 27.74
C ASN A 80 -9.63 -64.46 29.04
N PRO A 81 -10.95 -64.17 28.96
CA PRO A 81 -11.67 -63.23 29.82
C PRO A 81 -12.59 -63.89 30.87
N VAL A 82 -13.18 -63.09 31.77
CA VAL A 82 -14.37 -63.48 32.54
C VAL A 82 -15.39 -62.33 32.60
N ILE A 83 -16.64 -62.71 32.35
CA ILE A 83 -17.90 -61.95 32.31
C ILE A 83 -18.58 -61.98 33.69
N ALA A 84 -19.35 -60.93 34.01
CA ALA A 84 -20.64 -60.88 34.77
C ALA A 84 -20.65 -59.70 35.76
N GLU A 85 -21.73 -58.98 36.08
CA GLU A 85 -23.10 -58.78 35.59
C GLU A 85 -23.65 -57.53 36.34
N LYS A 86 -24.72 -56.91 35.82
CA LYS A 86 -25.37 -55.68 36.35
C LYS A 86 -26.32 -55.95 37.54
N PRO A 87 -26.76 -54.89 38.24
CA PRO A 87 -28.16 -54.41 38.08
C PRO A 87 -28.25 -52.87 38.05
N LYS A 88 -28.83 -52.25 37.02
CA LYS A 88 -30.25 -51.82 36.82
C LYS A 88 -30.76 -50.78 37.83
N ASP A 89 -30.98 -49.57 37.33
CA ASP A 89 -32.04 -48.69 37.82
C ASP A 89 -32.73 -47.98 36.63
N HIS A 90 -34.06 -47.84 36.73
CA HIS A 90 -34.97 -47.31 35.71
C HIS A 90 -35.31 -45.85 36.02
N LEU A 91 -35.37 -44.96 35.00
CA LEU A 91 -36.27 -43.80 35.03
C LEU A 91 -36.57 -43.23 33.62
N GLN A 92 -37.86 -43.28 33.28
CA GLN A 92 -38.70 -42.42 32.44
C GLN A 92 -38.25 -42.02 31.01
N ARG A 93 -38.67 -42.84 30.04
CA ARG A 93 -38.98 -42.43 28.65
C ARG A 93 -40.33 -41.70 28.67
N ASN A 94 -40.37 -40.41 28.31
CA ASN A 94 -41.52 -39.78 27.64
C ASN A 94 -41.27 -38.34 27.16
N GLN A 95 -40.14 -37.71 27.49
CA GLN A 95 -39.77 -36.38 26.95
C GLN A 95 -38.78 -36.41 25.77
N ILE A 96 -38.20 -37.58 25.46
CA ILE A 96 -37.19 -37.70 24.39
C ILE A 96 -37.84 -37.93 23.01
N GLN A 97 -39.03 -38.54 22.94
CA GLN A 97 -39.70 -38.81 21.65
C GLN A 97 -40.30 -37.57 20.97
N THR A 98 -40.68 -36.53 21.73
CA THR A 98 -41.28 -35.31 21.19
C THR A 98 -40.25 -34.31 20.66
N ILE A 99 -39.03 -34.35 21.19
CA ILE A 99 -37.92 -33.52 20.71
C ILE A 99 -37.36 -34.11 19.41
N ASP A 100 -37.31 -35.45 19.31
CA ASP A 100 -36.77 -36.14 18.14
C ASP A 100 -37.65 -35.98 16.88
N SER A 101 -38.98 -35.94 17.03
CA SER A 101 -39.89 -35.71 15.89
C SER A 101 -39.90 -34.26 15.38
N THR A 102 -39.67 -33.29 16.26
CA THR A 102 -39.61 -31.86 15.90
C THR A 102 -38.29 -31.52 15.20
N VAL A 103 -37.18 -32.13 15.63
CA VAL A 103 -35.87 -32.01 14.98
C VAL A 103 -35.89 -32.71 13.61
N LYS A 104 -36.55 -33.87 13.50
CA LYS A 104 -36.65 -34.60 12.23
C LYS A 104 -37.51 -33.87 11.19
N SER A 105 -38.62 -33.22 11.58
CA SER A 105 -39.44 -32.45 10.63
C SER A 105 -38.79 -31.14 10.17
N ASN A 106 -37.95 -30.53 11.01
CA ASN A 106 -37.17 -29.36 10.64
C ASN A 106 -36.01 -29.71 9.71
N ILE A 107 -35.35 -30.86 9.93
CA ILE A 107 -34.31 -31.38 9.03
C ILE A 107 -34.91 -31.83 7.69
N GLU A 108 -36.09 -32.47 7.67
CA GLU A 108 -36.76 -32.83 6.42
C GLU A 108 -37.25 -31.61 5.62
N LYS A 109 -37.69 -30.53 6.29
CA LYS A 109 -38.00 -29.25 5.63
C LYS A 109 -36.78 -28.54 5.05
N GLU A 110 -35.62 -28.57 5.72
CA GLU A 110 -34.37 -28.02 5.18
C GLU A 110 -33.81 -28.87 4.01
N ILE A 111 -34.08 -30.18 4.01
CA ILE A 111 -33.69 -31.08 2.91
C ILE A 111 -34.59 -30.95 1.68
N GLU A 112 -35.89 -30.64 1.83
CA GLU A 112 -36.77 -30.37 0.67
C GLU A 112 -36.52 -28.99 0.03
N VAL A 113 -36.15 -27.98 0.83
CA VAL A 113 -35.80 -26.63 0.30
C VAL A 113 -34.46 -26.63 -0.46
N SER A 114 -33.56 -27.59 -0.19
CA SER A 114 -32.27 -27.71 -0.87
C SER A 114 -32.26 -28.58 -2.15
N LYS A 115 -33.42 -29.08 -2.60
CA LYS A 115 -33.54 -29.97 -3.78
C LYS A 115 -34.04 -29.31 -5.07
N SER A 116 -34.14 -27.98 -5.16
CA SER A 116 -34.41 -27.30 -6.44
C SER A 116 -33.23 -26.44 -6.89
N PRO A 117 -32.49 -26.83 -7.93
CA PRO A 117 -31.56 -25.94 -8.61
C PRO A 117 -32.36 -24.99 -9.52
N GLN A 118 -32.37 -23.69 -9.22
CA GLN A 118 -32.57 -22.68 -10.25
C GLN A 118 -31.19 -22.35 -10.84
N GLU A 119 -30.96 -22.75 -12.09
CA GLU A 119 -29.80 -22.31 -12.87
C GLU A 119 -29.88 -20.78 -13.10
N PRO A 120 -28.80 -20.02 -12.86
CA PRO A 120 -28.70 -18.67 -13.39
C PRO A 120 -28.62 -18.73 -14.92
N PRO A 121 -29.11 -17.72 -15.67
CA PRO A 121 -29.08 -17.74 -17.11
C PRO A 121 -27.62 -17.83 -17.59
N ALA A 122 -27.32 -18.88 -18.35
CA ALA A 122 -26.06 -19.02 -19.05
C ALA A 122 -25.86 -17.81 -19.97
N LEU A 123 -24.81 -17.03 -19.71
CA LEU A 123 -24.19 -16.27 -20.80
C LEU A 123 -23.55 -17.31 -21.71
N ALA A 124 -24.08 -17.44 -22.92
CA ALA A 124 -23.57 -18.36 -23.92
C ALA A 124 -22.11 -18.00 -24.25
N TYR A 125 -21.17 -18.78 -23.72
CA TYR A 125 -19.86 -18.91 -24.32
C TYR A 125 -19.96 -20.06 -25.32
N GLU A 126 -19.60 -19.80 -26.58
CA GLU A 126 -19.38 -20.86 -27.55
C GLU A 126 -18.17 -21.68 -27.11
N ASN A 127 -18.38 -22.98 -26.85
CA ASN A 127 -17.30 -23.93 -26.70
C ASN A 127 -16.59 -24.07 -28.05
N ILE A 128 -15.46 -23.39 -28.23
CA ILE A 128 -14.58 -23.64 -29.37
C ILE A 128 -13.83 -24.93 -29.09
N GLN A 129 -14.15 -25.99 -29.83
CA GLN A 129 -13.26 -27.14 -29.96
C GLN A 129 -11.99 -26.69 -30.68
N ILE A 130 -10.86 -26.79 -29.99
CA ILE A 130 -9.53 -26.59 -30.59
C ILE A 130 -9.31 -27.77 -31.55
N PRO A 131 -9.05 -27.54 -32.85
CA PRO A 131 -8.67 -28.63 -33.74
C PRO A 131 -7.31 -29.19 -33.30
N ASP A 132 -7.29 -30.46 -32.92
CA ASP A 132 -6.09 -31.28 -33.02
C ASP A 132 -5.72 -31.32 -34.50
N GLN A 133 -4.73 -30.52 -34.92
CA GLN A 133 -3.72 -30.78 -35.96
C GLN A 133 -2.92 -29.50 -36.21
N VAL A 134 -1.81 -29.34 -35.49
CA VAL A 134 -0.75 -28.39 -35.85
C VAL A 134 -0.04 -28.94 -37.08
N GLY A 135 -0.41 -28.44 -38.27
CA GLY A 135 0.38 -28.62 -39.47
C GLY A 135 1.73 -27.91 -39.31
N LYS A 136 2.82 -28.66 -39.51
CA LYS A 136 4.21 -28.18 -39.47
C LYS A 136 4.38 -26.89 -40.28
N ALA A 137 4.71 -25.79 -39.61
CA ALA A 137 5.20 -24.59 -40.27
C ALA A 137 6.57 -24.87 -40.89
N THR A 138 6.68 -24.66 -42.20
CA THR A 138 7.93 -24.77 -42.94
C THR A 138 8.76 -23.52 -42.69
N VAL A 139 10.00 -23.72 -42.25
CA VAL A 139 11.00 -22.66 -42.06
C VAL A 139 11.29 -21.99 -43.41
N VAL A 140 10.91 -20.72 -43.55
CA VAL A 140 11.44 -19.86 -44.62
C VAL A 140 12.49 -18.95 -44.01
N ASN A 141 13.73 -19.29 -44.32
CA ASN A 141 14.92 -18.53 -44.01
C ASN A 141 15.09 -17.45 -45.09
N ARG A 142 15.09 -16.17 -44.73
CA ARG A 142 15.64 -15.09 -45.58
C ARG A 142 16.19 -13.96 -44.70
N ASN A 143 17.50 -14.03 -44.49
CA ASN A 143 18.32 -12.83 -44.40
C ASN A 143 18.48 -12.28 -45.83
N ASP A 144 18.23 -10.98 -46.02
CA ASP A 144 19.15 -10.02 -46.65
C ASP A 144 18.44 -8.77 -47.21
N GLU A 145 19.11 -7.63 -47.03
CA GLU A 145 18.98 -6.29 -47.64
C GLU A 145 17.87 -5.35 -47.10
N ILE A 146 18.14 -4.26 -46.35
CA ILE A 146 18.95 -3.03 -46.56
C ILE A 146 18.27 -1.95 -47.47
N PHE A 147 18.13 -0.74 -46.88
CA PHE A 147 17.84 0.61 -47.42
C PHE A 147 16.54 0.86 -48.21
N ALA A 148 15.67 1.74 -47.68
CA ALA A 148 15.52 3.13 -48.17
C ALA A 148 14.31 3.84 -47.54
N SER A 149 14.56 5.06 -47.08
CA SER A 149 13.57 6.08 -46.76
C SER A 149 12.75 6.48 -48.00
N ARG A 150 11.43 6.61 -47.84
CA ARG A 150 10.64 7.61 -48.57
C ARG A 150 9.27 7.83 -47.97
N SER A 151 8.98 9.11 -47.78
CA SER A 151 7.70 9.76 -47.58
C SER A 151 6.66 9.37 -48.63
N GLY A 152 5.41 9.23 -48.22
CA GLY A 152 4.27 9.10 -49.13
C GLY A 152 2.95 9.11 -48.37
N ASP A 153 2.18 10.16 -48.60
CA ASP A 153 0.80 10.36 -48.16
C ASP A 153 -0.10 9.16 -48.43
N TYR A 154 -1.00 8.83 -47.49
CA TYR A 154 -2.15 7.99 -47.76
C TYR A 154 -3.45 8.73 -47.43
N SER A 155 -4.11 9.12 -48.52
CA SER A 155 -5.52 9.50 -48.60
C SER A 155 -6.40 8.28 -48.37
N THR A 156 -7.49 8.50 -47.64
CA THR A 156 -8.61 7.59 -47.43
C THR A 156 -9.36 7.36 -48.73
N ASP A 157 -9.74 6.12 -49.03
CA ASP A 157 -10.94 5.83 -49.82
C ASP A 157 -11.58 4.49 -49.40
N GLU A 158 -12.88 4.58 -49.21
CA GLU A 158 -13.81 3.57 -48.69
C GLU A 158 -14.08 2.44 -49.70
N TYR A 159 -14.24 1.21 -49.22
CA TYR A 159 -14.93 0.15 -49.97
C TYR A 159 -16.01 -0.51 -49.10
N PHE A 160 -17.26 -0.15 -49.38
CA PHE A 160 -18.47 -0.79 -48.88
C PHE A 160 -18.70 -2.13 -49.61
N ILE A 161 -18.78 -3.24 -48.88
CA ILE A 161 -19.38 -4.48 -49.39
C ILE A 161 -20.78 -4.64 -48.76
N LYS A 162 -21.81 -4.49 -49.61
CA LYS A 162 -23.18 -4.92 -49.36
C LYS A 162 -23.22 -6.45 -49.21
N LYS A 163 -23.77 -6.94 -48.11
CA LYS A 163 -24.41 -8.27 -48.06
C LYS A 163 -25.83 -8.17 -47.53
N LYS A 164 -26.62 -9.10 -48.04
CA LYS A 164 -28.06 -9.10 -48.25
C LYS A 164 -28.73 -9.92 -47.15
N ASP A 165 -29.70 -9.32 -46.45
CA ASP A 165 -30.53 -9.95 -45.43
C ASP A 165 -31.44 -11.05 -46.00
N ILE A 166 -31.53 -12.17 -45.27
CA ILE A 166 -32.61 -13.14 -45.38
C ILE A 166 -32.99 -13.57 -43.96
N ASN A 167 -34.13 -13.08 -43.47
CA ASN A 167 -35.11 -13.62 -42.49
C ASN A 167 -34.62 -14.69 -41.48
N LYS A 168 -34.92 -14.66 -40.18
CA LYS A 168 -36.17 -14.27 -39.49
C LYS A 168 -35.91 -14.45 -37.98
N THR A 169 -36.04 -13.43 -37.15
CA THR A 169 -36.15 -13.62 -35.69
C THR A 169 -37.17 -12.64 -35.10
N GLN A 170 -38.03 -13.17 -34.25
CA GLN A 170 -39.12 -12.49 -33.57
C GLN A 170 -38.60 -11.48 -32.54
N ASN A 171 -39.28 -10.32 -32.44
CA ASN A 171 -39.15 -9.37 -31.33
C ASN A 171 -39.65 -10.05 -30.02
N ILE A 172 -39.36 -9.65 -28.77
CA ILE A 172 -39.06 -8.36 -28.08
C ILE A 172 -38.30 -8.77 -26.77
N GLU A 173 -37.27 -8.08 -26.23
CA GLU A 173 -37.38 -6.93 -25.29
C GLU A 173 -36.08 -6.09 -25.15
N GLU A 174 -36.20 -4.85 -25.64
CA GLU A 174 -35.62 -3.53 -25.30
C GLU A 174 -34.17 -3.41 -24.77
N VAL A 175 -33.20 -3.33 -25.70
CA VAL A 175 -31.91 -2.64 -25.52
C VAL A 175 -32.11 -1.15 -25.86
N VAL A 176 -31.90 -0.25 -24.89
CA VAL A 176 -31.94 1.21 -25.13
C VAL A 176 -30.57 1.69 -25.62
N LEU A 177 -30.47 1.90 -26.93
CA LEU A 177 -29.35 2.55 -27.61
C LEU A 177 -29.60 4.06 -27.69
N TYR A 178 -28.74 4.88 -27.08
CA TYR A 178 -28.81 6.35 -27.20
C TYR A 178 -28.22 6.82 -28.53
N THR A 179 -29.09 7.18 -29.49
CA THR A 179 -28.72 7.98 -30.67
C THR A 179 -29.25 9.41 -30.52
N PRO A 180 -28.60 10.44 -31.10
CA PRO A 180 -28.89 11.84 -30.78
C PRO A 180 -29.96 12.41 -31.71
N LEU A 181 -31.16 11.83 -31.75
CA LEU A 181 -32.32 12.46 -32.42
C LEU A 181 -33.60 12.26 -31.57
N THR A 182 -34.23 13.38 -31.30
CA THR A 182 -35.33 13.66 -30.36
C THR A 182 -36.60 12.81 -30.57
N TYR A 183 -37.12 12.12 -29.54
CA TYR A 183 -38.57 11.85 -29.33
C TYR A 183 -38.93 11.64 -27.85
N LYS A 184 -40.15 12.08 -27.47
CA LYS A 184 -40.75 12.04 -26.12
C LYS A 184 -41.28 10.63 -25.78
N LYS A 185 -41.03 10.12 -24.57
CA LYS A 185 -41.80 9.01 -23.95
C LYS A 185 -42.65 9.59 -22.82
N ALA A 186 -43.97 9.44 -22.91
CA ALA A 186 -44.88 9.73 -21.81
C ALA A 186 -44.79 8.57 -20.80
N ILE A 187 -44.41 8.88 -19.56
CA ILE A 187 -44.35 7.89 -18.47
C ILE A 187 -45.71 7.91 -17.77
N SER A 188 -46.38 6.76 -17.77
CA SER A 188 -47.58 6.53 -16.96
C SER A 188 -47.21 6.62 -15.49
N THR A 189 -47.91 7.51 -14.80
CA THR A 189 -47.90 7.75 -13.36
C THR A 189 -47.93 6.46 -12.54
N THR A 190 -46.93 6.26 -11.68
CA THR A 190 -47.10 5.48 -10.46
C THR A 190 -46.35 6.17 -9.32
N THR A 191 -47.14 6.52 -8.32
CA THR A 191 -46.88 7.24 -7.07
C THR A 191 -45.62 6.79 -6.32
N SER A 192 -44.58 7.63 -6.38
CA SER A 192 -43.61 7.81 -5.30
C SER A 192 -42.99 9.20 -5.45
N SER A 193 -43.52 10.17 -4.69
CA SER A 193 -42.95 11.47 -4.27
C SER A 193 -41.75 12.09 -5.01
N SER A 194 -41.68 11.99 -6.34
CA SER A 194 -40.76 12.73 -7.19
C SER A 194 -41.29 14.15 -7.30
N THR A 195 -40.84 15.00 -6.38
CA THR A 195 -41.08 16.43 -6.50
C THR A 195 -40.30 16.94 -7.71
N ILE A 196 -40.97 17.05 -8.87
CA ILE A 196 -40.53 17.95 -9.93
C ILE A 196 -40.67 19.35 -9.34
N VAL A 197 -39.57 19.90 -8.84
CA VAL A 197 -39.59 21.20 -8.19
C VAL A 197 -39.31 22.29 -9.21
N SER A 198 -40.38 22.99 -9.61
CA SER A 198 -40.42 24.33 -10.23
C SER A 198 -39.75 24.51 -11.60
N SER A 199 -40.56 24.61 -12.67
CA SER A 199 -40.18 25.35 -13.89
C SER A 199 -40.62 26.82 -13.73
N ALA A 200 -39.77 27.66 -13.14
CA ALA A 200 -40.07 29.09 -13.05
C ALA A 200 -39.56 29.80 -14.33
N PRO A 201 -40.40 30.61 -15.04
CA PRO A 201 -39.87 31.67 -15.88
C PRO A 201 -39.12 32.65 -14.96
N LEU A 202 -37.81 32.82 -15.21
CA LEU A 202 -36.95 33.63 -14.35
C LEU A 202 -37.39 35.11 -14.42
N ASN A 203 -38.08 35.60 -13.39
CA ASN A 203 -38.18 37.03 -13.13
C ASN A 203 -36.82 37.51 -12.61
N TYR A 204 -36.11 38.27 -13.46
CA TYR A 204 -34.71 38.62 -13.27
C TYR A 204 -34.47 39.45 -12.00
N ILE A 205 -33.82 38.83 -11.01
CA ILE A 205 -33.00 39.57 -10.05
C ILE A 205 -31.63 39.75 -10.72
N ALA A 206 -31.13 40.98 -10.76
CA ALA A 206 -29.81 41.30 -11.32
C ALA A 206 -28.70 40.63 -10.49
N SER A 207 -28.33 39.40 -10.86
CA SER A 207 -27.22 38.63 -10.32
C SER A 207 -26.21 38.37 -11.44
N ASN A 208 -24.92 38.56 -11.15
CA ASN A 208 -23.83 38.30 -12.09
C ASN A 208 -23.45 36.81 -12.21
N ASN A 209 -24.11 35.90 -11.48
CA ASN A 209 -23.87 34.47 -11.60
C ASN A 209 -25.17 33.64 -11.56
N THR A 210 -25.17 32.52 -12.30
CA THR A 210 -26.32 31.62 -12.42
C THR A 210 -26.64 30.92 -11.11
N GLY A 211 -25.64 30.56 -10.29
CA GLY A 211 -25.86 29.90 -9.00
C GLY A 211 -26.71 30.72 -8.02
N GLN A 212 -26.42 32.02 -7.86
CA GLN A 212 -27.20 32.92 -6.99
C GLN A 212 -28.53 33.32 -7.61
N ALA A 213 -28.61 33.46 -8.95
CA ALA A 213 -29.87 33.79 -9.63
C ALA A 213 -30.94 32.69 -9.44
N LEU A 214 -30.49 31.44 -9.29
CA LEU A 214 -31.37 30.28 -9.08
C LEU A 214 -31.72 30.06 -7.60
N GLN A 215 -30.98 30.66 -6.67
CA GLN A 215 -31.28 30.62 -5.24
C GLN A 215 -32.55 31.42 -4.96
N GLY A 216 -33.64 30.73 -4.59
CA GLY A 216 -34.95 31.34 -4.36
C GLY A 216 -35.90 31.29 -5.57
N SER A 217 -35.37 31.20 -6.79
CA SER A 217 -36.16 31.02 -8.02
C SER A 217 -36.53 29.56 -8.29
N VAL A 218 -35.65 28.63 -7.91
CA VAL A 218 -35.86 27.18 -8.03
C VAL A 218 -35.92 26.60 -6.63
N ALA A 219 -37.05 26.00 -6.27
CA ALA A 219 -37.21 25.46 -4.94
C ALA A 219 -36.25 24.27 -4.72
N GLY A 220 -35.55 24.30 -3.58
CA GLY A 220 -34.58 23.28 -3.22
C GLY A 220 -33.14 23.55 -3.62
N ILE A 221 -32.78 24.63 -4.33
CA ILE A 221 -31.38 25.03 -4.51
C ILE A 221 -30.93 25.92 -3.33
N GLN A 222 -29.79 25.59 -2.71
CA GLN A 222 -29.13 26.39 -1.68
C GLN A 222 -27.70 26.73 -2.13
N VAL A 223 -27.31 27.99 -2.01
CA VAL A 223 -25.91 28.41 -2.17
C VAL A 223 -25.37 28.68 -0.78
N GLN A 224 -24.43 27.85 -0.33
CA GLN A 224 -23.76 28.03 0.95
C GLN A 224 -22.51 28.86 0.73
N SER A 225 -22.42 30.04 1.34
CA SER A 225 -21.18 30.82 1.36
C SER A 225 -20.20 30.13 2.30
N SER A 226 -19.04 29.69 1.80
CA SER A 226 -17.94 29.24 2.66
C SER A 226 -17.39 30.44 3.44
N GLY A 227 -17.94 30.69 4.63
CA GLY A 227 -17.39 31.66 5.56
C GLY A 227 -16.04 31.15 6.07
N ILE A 228 -14.96 31.87 5.78
CA ILE A 228 -13.68 31.66 6.44
C ILE A 228 -13.90 31.91 7.94
N MET A 229 -13.87 30.87 8.76
CA MET A 229 -13.88 31.02 10.22
C MET A 229 -12.60 31.75 10.65
N ARG A 230 -12.74 33.02 11.03
CA ARG A 230 -11.65 33.82 11.60
C ARG A 230 -11.34 33.32 13.01
N ARG A 231 -10.08 32.90 13.26
CA ARG A 231 -9.55 32.75 14.62
C ARG A 231 -9.46 34.13 15.28
N LYS A 232 -9.92 34.23 16.52
CA LYS A 232 -9.86 35.44 17.34
C LYS A 232 -8.40 35.75 17.69
N GLY A 233 -7.75 36.65 16.96
CA GLY A 233 -6.37 37.08 17.26
C GLY A 233 -5.62 37.80 16.15
N ASP A 234 -5.95 37.57 14.87
CA ASP A 234 -5.18 38.15 13.77
C ASP A 234 -5.54 39.62 13.49
N LYS A 235 -4.68 40.54 13.90
CA LYS A 235 -4.66 41.92 13.40
C LYS A 235 -3.84 41.96 12.11
N ILE A 236 -4.52 41.94 10.96
CA ILE A 236 -3.92 42.38 9.69
C ILE A 236 -4.62 43.67 9.24
N LYS A 237 -3.79 44.68 8.99
CA LYS A 237 -4.15 46.03 8.57
C LYS A 237 -5.03 45.98 7.32
N ASN A 238 -6.16 46.67 7.40
CA ASN A 238 -7.05 46.93 6.29
C ASN A 238 -6.32 47.88 5.30
N THR A 239 -5.70 47.32 4.27
CA THR A 239 -5.18 48.10 3.15
C THR A 239 -5.40 47.28 1.90
N VAL A 240 -6.54 47.52 1.26
CA VAL A 240 -6.67 47.98 -0.13
C VAL A 240 -8.13 47.71 -0.54
N ASN A 241 -8.89 48.80 -0.65
CA ASN A 241 -10.09 48.86 -1.49
C ASN A 241 -9.63 48.74 -2.96
N THR A 242 -9.69 47.55 -3.56
CA THR A 242 -9.73 47.41 -5.02
C THR A 242 -11.07 46.82 -5.40
N ALA A 243 -11.92 47.68 -5.97
CA ALA A 243 -13.14 47.28 -6.65
C ALA A 243 -12.83 46.35 -7.84
N ASN A 244 -13.74 45.42 -8.10
CA ASN A 244 -13.90 44.65 -9.34
C ASN A 244 -12.78 43.65 -9.71
N ASN A 245 -12.83 42.44 -9.12
CA ASN A 245 -12.48 41.22 -9.86
C ASN A 245 -13.36 40.04 -9.39
N GLY A 246 -14.47 39.81 -10.09
CA GLY A 246 -15.52 38.87 -9.70
C GLY A 246 -15.28 37.44 -10.18
N TYR A 247 -14.46 36.66 -9.48
CA TYR A 247 -14.38 35.18 -9.65
C TYR A 247 -13.96 34.44 -8.36
N LEU A 248 -14.10 35.04 -7.17
CA LEU A 248 -13.65 34.45 -5.90
C LEU A 248 -14.72 34.49 -4.80
N ASN A 249 -15.94 34.06 -5.12
CA ASN A 249 -16.90 33.63 -4.10
C ASN A 249 -17.04 32.12 -4.19
N ASN A 250 -16.22 31.40 -3.40
CA ASN A 250 -16.29 29.95 -3.25
C ASN A 250 -17.56 29.61 -2.43
N SER A 251 -18.72 29.63 -3.08
CA SER A 251 -20.01 29.35 -2.43
C SER A 251 -20.61 28.10 -3.04
N GLN A 252 -20.59 26.97 -2.33
CA GLN A 252 -21.06 25.67 -2.83
C GLN A 252 -22.56 25.67 -3.15
N ILE A 253 -22.95 25.11 -4.31
CA ILE A 253 -24.35 24.89 -4.67
C ILE A 253 -24.76 23.48 -4.16
N ALA A 254 -25.81 23.41 -3.35
CA ALA A 254 -26.34 22.17 -2.79
C ALA A 254 -27.87 22.08 -2.94
N ILE A 255 -28.42 20.86 -2.91
CA ILE A 255 -29.86 20.63 -2.99
C ILE A 255 -30.45 20.35 -1.60
N ARG A 256 -31.46 21.13 -1.17
CA ARG A 256 -32.15 21.00 0.13
C ARG A 256 -32.86 19.65 0.25
N GLY A 257 -32.65 18.99 1.39
CA GLY A 257 -33.30 17.73 1.78
C GLY A 257 -32.39 16.49 1.73
N LEU A 258 -31.19 16.61 1.16
CA LEU A 258 -30.15 15.58 1.21
C LEU A 258 -29.20 15.89 2.37
N SER A 259 -29.35 15.17 3.48
CA SER A 259 -28.38 15.20 4.58
C SER A 259 -27.29 14.16 4.30
N THR A 260 -26.01 14.54 4.33
CA THR A 260 -24.93 13.56 4.40
C THR A 260 -23.80 14.09 5.27
N LEU A 261 -23.45 13.30 6.28
CA LEU A 261 -22.30 13.51 7.15
C LEU A 261 -21.02 13.37 6.29
N LYS A 262 -20.43 14.53 5.94
CA LYS A 262 -19.10 14.74 5.34
C LYS A 262 -18.71 13.91 4.09
N SER A 263 -18.86 14.52 2.92
CA SER A 263 -17.83 14.73 1.88
C SER A 263 -18.55 15.34 0.66
N THR A 264 -18.17 16.55 0.24
CA THR A 264 -18.66 17.31 -0.93
C THR A 264 -20.10 17.02 -1.45
N ASN A 265 -21.09 17.74 -0.92
CA ASN A 265 -22.51 17.68 -1.34
C ASN A 265 -22.80 18.43 -2.67
N GLU A 266 -22.04 18.17 -3.74
CA GLU A 266 -22.21 18.83 -5.05
C GLU A 266 -23.15 18.02 -5.97
N PRO A 267 -24.16 18.66 -6.60
CA PRO A 267 -25.04 18.00 -7.56
C PRO A 267 -24.41 17.90 -8.95
N LEU A 268 -24.90 16.96 -9.77
CA LEU A 268 -24.51 16.86 -11.18
C LEU A 268 -25.17 17.97 -12.01
N PHE A 269 -24.42 18.65 -12.89
CA PHE A 269 -24.96 19.67 -13.78
C PHE A 269 -25.10 19.13 -15.21
N VAL A 270 -26.30 19.26 -15.79
CA VAL A 270 -26.60 18.86 -17.18
C VAL A 270 -27.10 20.07 -17.93
N VAL A 271 -26.45 20.47 -19.03
CA VAL A 271 -26.87 21.61 -19.86
C VAL A 271 -27.16 21.12 -21.28
N ASN A 272 -28.39 21.31 -21.76
CA ASN A 272 -28.85 20.85 -23.07
C ASN A 272 -28.58 19.35 -23.33
N GLY A 273 -28.79 18.51 -22.32
CA GLY A 273 -28.58 17.06 -22.39
C GLY A 273 -27.12 16.62 -22.33
N LYS A 274 -26.17 17.50 -22.02
CA LYS A 274 -24.75 17.16 -21.80
C LYS A 274 -24.34 17.44 -20.37
N VAL A 275 -23.61 16.50 -19.75
CA VAL A 275 -23.02 16.70 -18.43
C VAL A 275 -21.91 17.76 -18.51
N VAL A 276 -21.92 18.73 -17.60
CA VAL A 276 -20.98 19.86 -17.55
C VAL A 276 -20.42 20.04 -16.14
N LYS A 277 -19.27 20.71 -16.03
CA LYS A 277 -18.69 21.10 -14.73
C LYS A 277 -19.43 22.29 -14.12
N GLU A 278 -19.38 22.43 -12.79
CA GLU A 278 -20.00 23.56 -12.08
C GLU A 278 -19.51 24.92 -12.58
N ALA A 279 -18.20 25.07 -12.83
CA ALA A 279 -17.64 26.33 -13.35
C ALA A 279 -18.31 26.76 -14.67
N TYR A 280 -18.61 25.79 -15.53
CA TYR A 280 -19.34 26.03 -16.78
C TYR A 280 -20.79 26.43 -16.51
N PHE A 281 -21.46 25.73 -15.59
CA PHE A 281 -22.82 26.07 -15.17
C PHE A 281 -22.92 27.49 -14.58
N ARG A 282 -21.96 27.89 -13.74
CA ARG A 282 -21.90 29.24 -13.14
C ARG A 282 -21.69 30.34 -14.19
N ALA A 283 -20.93 30.03 -15.24
CA ALA A 283 -20.64 30.95 -16.34
C ALA A 283 -21.78 31.08 -17.36
N LEU A 284 -22.87 30.30 -17.23
CA LEU A 284 -24.05 30.48 -18.06
C LEU A 284 -24.62 31.88 -17.86
N ASN A 285 -25.09 32.50 -18.94
CA ASN A 285 -25.85 33.73 -18.85
C ASN A 285 -27.27 33.37 -18.35
N PRO A 286 -27.70 33.85 -17.17
CA PRO A 286 -29.04 33.57 -16.65
C PRO A 286 -30.15 33.99 -17.63
N GLN A 287 -29.90 35.00 -18.46
CA GLN A 287 -30.87 35.51 -19.44
C GLN A 287 -31.18 34.56 -20.60
N LYS A 288 -30.40 33.51 -20.77
CA LYS A 288 -30.54 32.54 -21.85
C LYS A 288 -30.98 31.17 -21.36
N ILE A 289 -31.39 31.06 -20.10
CA ILE A 289 -31.91 29.82 -19.53
C ILE A 289 -33.41 29.75 -19.83
N GLU A 290 -33.82 28.73 -20.58
CA GLU A 290 -35.22 28.43 -20.93
C GLU A 290 -35.92 27.74 -19.74
N SER A 291 -35.26 26.75 -19.13
CA SER A 291 -35.78 26.04 -17.97
C SER A 291 -34.65 25.44 -17.13
N VAL A 292 -34.90 25.30 -15.83
CA VAL A 292 -34.07 24.51 -14.90
C VAL A 292 -34.97 23.47 -14.25
N GLU A 293 -34.51 22.22 -14.23
CA GLU A 293 -35.17 21.09 -13.60
C GLU A 293 -34.22 20.47 -12.58
N VAL A 294 -34.72 20.18 -11.38
CA VAL A 294 -33.94 19.55 -10.32
C VAL A 294 -34.49 18.17 -10.06
N VAL A 295 -33.68 17.15 -10.35
CA VAL A 295 -34.01 15.73 -10.12
C VAL A 295 -33.33 15.28 -8.83
N LYS A 296 -34.06 14.57 -7.95
CA LYS A 296 -33.59 14.21 -6.61
C LYS A 296 -33.72 12.72 -6.30
N GLY A 297 -32.87 12.24 -5.39
CA GLY A 297 -32.97 10.91 -4.78
C GLY A 297 -32.81 9.76 -5.78
N ALA A 298 -33.52 8.66 -5.56
CA ALA A 298 -33.43 7.45 -6.39
C ALA A 298 -33.69 7.69 -7.88
N THR A 299 -34.51 8.69 -8.25
CA THR A 299 -34.78 9.04 -9.65
C THR A 299 -33.58 9.67 -10.35
N ALA A 300 -32.77 10.45 -9.64
CA ALA A 300 -31.54 11.03 -10.18
C ALA A 300 -30.48 9.96 -10.41
N SER A 301 -30.33 9.03 -9.46
CA SER A 301 -29.43 7.88 -9.60
C SER A 301 -29.87 6.91 -10.70
N ALA A 302 -31.17 6.73 -10.90
CA ALA A 302 -31.72 5.88 -11.96
C ALA A 302 -31.45 6.45 -13.37
N LEU A 303 -31.49 7.78 -13.52
CA LEU A 303 -31.30 8.44 -14.82
C LEU A 303 -29.82 8.76 -15.14
N TYR A 304 -29.01 9.04 -14.12
CA TYR A 304 -27.64 9.56 -14.30
C TYR A 304 -26.56 8.77 -13.55
N GLY A 305 -26.90 7.60 -13.00
CA GLY A 305 -25.97 6.72 -12.29
C GLY A 305 -25.49 7.30 -10.95
N SER A 306 -24.36 6.80 -10.45
CA SER A 306 -23.77 7.24 -9.16
C SER A 306 -23.48 8.74 -9.09
N GLN A 307 -23.20 9.38 -10.23
CA GLN A 307 -22.99 10.83 -10.30
C GLN A 307 -24.26 11.65 -9.96
N GLY A 308 -25.45 11.05 -10.12
CA GLY A 308 -26.72 11.65 -9.72
C GLY A 308 -27.11 11.44 -8.26
N ALA A 309 -26.29 10.75 -7.45
CA ALA A 309 -26.63 10.39 -6.06
C ALA A 309 -26.91 11.62 -5.16
N ASN A 310 -26.22 12.73 -5.42
CA ASN A 310 -26.40 14.00 -4.72
C ASN A 310 -27.43 14.93 -5.39
N GLY A 311 -28.20 14.40 -6.36
CA GLY A 311 -29.18 15.11 -7.17
C GLY A 311 -28.57 15.72 -8.44
N VAL A 312 -29.43 16.07 -9.40
CA VAL A 312 -29.05 16.53 -10.74
C VAL A 312 -29.78 17.83 -11.06
N ILE A 313 -29.07 18.84 -11.54
CA ILE A 313 -29.61 20.10 -12.03
C ILE A 313 -29.51 20.10 -13.56
N VAL A 314 -30.65 20.00 -14.22
CA VAL A 314 -30.77 20.00 -15.68
C VAL A 314 -31.19 21.38 -16.15
N VAL A 315 -30.39 22.01 -17.01
CA VAL A 315 -30.64 23.32 -17.61
C VAL A 315 -30.87 23.15 -19.10
N LYS A 316 -31.93 23.76 -19.59
CA LYS A 316 -32.17 23.95 -21.01
C LYS A 316 -31.94 25.41 -21.34
N THR A 317 -31.11 25.71 -22.34
CA THR A 317 -30.84 27.09 -22.76
C THR A 317 -31.58 27.40 -24.06
N ALA A 318 -32.02 28.65 -24.23
CA ALA A 318 -32.55 29.15 -25.49
C ALA A 318 -31.53 28.97 -26.64
N ARG A 319 -32.01 28.78 -27.88
CA ARG A 319 -31.18 28.50 -29.08
C ARG A 319 -29.93 29.40 -29.14
N LEU A 320 -28.77 28.80 -28.95
CA LEU A 320 -27.46 29.48 -29.02
C LEU A 320 -27.17 29.92 -30.46
N SER A 321 -26.61 31.12 -30.63
CA SER A 321 -26.19 31.60 -31.95
C SER A 321 -24.96 30.81 -32.47
N ARG A 322 -24.77 30.74 -33.80
CA ARG A 322 -23.61 30.04 -34.43
C ARG A 322 -22.26 30.53 -33.91
N ARG A 323 -22.15 31.81 -33.53
CA ARG A 323 -20.93 32.43 -32.99
C ARG A 323 -20.63 31.96 -31.57
N GLU A 324 -21.67 31.75 -30.77
CA GLU A 324 -21.54 31.24 -29.40
C GLU A 324 -21.20 29.76 -29.41
N LYS A 325 -21.85 28.95 -30.25
CA LYS A 325 -21.52 27.52 -30.39
C LYS A 325 -20.03 27.29 -30.70
N ARG A 326 -19.45 28.10 -31.60
CA ARG A 326 -18.01 28.05 -31.91
C ARG A 326 -17.11 28.49 -30.76
N ARG A 327 -17.53 29.46 -29.95
CA ARG A 327 -16.77 29.91 -28.77
C ARG A 327 -16.78 28.84 -27.67
N MET A 328 -17.92 28.15 -27.54
CA MET A 328 -18.10 27.05 -26.59
C MET A 328 -17.32 25.79 -27.01
N GLU A 329 -17.32 25.44 -28.31
CA GLU A 329 -16.48 24.37 -28.85
C GLU A 329 -14.99 24.66 -28.67
N LYS A 330 -14.56 25.91 -28.93
CA LYS A 330 -13.18 26.33 -28.66
C LYS A 330 -12.82 26.24 -27.19
N MET A 331 -13.69 26.71 -26.28
CA MET A 331 -13.44 26.65 -24.85
C MET A 331 -13.43 25.22 -24.31
N GLN A 332 -14.30 24.34 -24.82
CA GLN A 332 -14.29 22.90 -24.53
C GLN A 332 -13.01 22.24 -25.03
N GLN A 333 -12.53 22.61 -26.23
CA GLN A 333 -11.25 22.16 -26.77
C GLN A 333 -10.08 22.67 -25.91
N THR A 334 -10.08 23.94 -25.49
CA THR A 334 -9.04 24.47 -24.60
C THR A 334 -9.04 23.74 -23.25
N ILE A 335 -10.21 23.47 -22.67
CA ILE A 335 -10.34 22.70 -21.41
C ILE A 335 -9.89 21.23 -21.59
N ASN A 336 -10.18 20.61 -22.73
CA ASN A 336 -9.70 19.26 -23.06
C ASN A 336 -8.19 19.22 -23.34
N GLN A 337 -7.63 20.31 -23.88
CA GLN A 337 -6.20 20.46 -24.13
C GLN A 337 -5.43 20.70 -22.82
N TYR A 338 -6.03 21.42 -21.86
CA TYR A 338 -5.51 21.52 -20.48
C TYR A 338 -5.60 20.19 -19.70
N LYS A 339 -6.48 19.25 -20.09
CA LYS A 339 -6.58 17.92 -19.47
C LYS A 339 -5.48 16.94 -19.87
N GLN A 340 -4.78 17.13 -20.99
CA GLN A 340 -3.66 16.24 -21.34
C GLN A 340 -2.39 16.51 -20.51
N ASN A 341 -2.29 17.68 -19.87
CA ASN A 341 -1.10 18.10 -19.12
C ASN A 341 -1.32 18.27 -17.61
N GLN A 342 -2.49 17.90 -17.07
CA GLN A 342 -2.69 17.81 -15.63
C GLN A 342 -3.19 16.42 -15.29
N VAL A 343 -2.24 15.55 -14.94
CA VAL A 343 -2.48 14.48 -13.97
C VAL A 343 -3.16 15.17 -12.78
N SER A 344 -4.35 14.73 -12.41
CA SER A 344 -4.97 15.21 -11.18
C SER A 344 -4.06 14.78 -10.02
N ASP A 345 -3.35 15.76 -9.42
CA ASP A 345 -2.56 15.59 -8.20
C ASP A 345 -3.48 15.26 -7.02
N ASP A 346 -3.84 14.00 -6.90
CA ASP A 346 -4.39 13.39 -5.67
C ASP A 346 -3.31 12.48 -5.04
N GLU A 347 -2.03 12.85 -5.20
CA GLU A 347 -0.90 12.18 -4.56
C GLU A 347 -0.75 12.70 -3.13
N GLY A 348 -1.08 11.85 -2.16
CA GLY A 348 -0.89 12.12 -0.74
C GLY A 348 0.35 11.40 -0.25
N TYR A 349 1.32 12.17 0.20
CA TYR A 349 2.53 11.64 0.82
C TYR A 349 2.45 11.89 2.31
N ASP A 350 2.69 10.85 3.11
CA ASP A 350 2.84 11.03 4.54
C ASP A 350 4.07 11.89 4.82
N ALA A 351 3.85 12.99 5.53
CA ALA A 351 4.93 13.83 6.01
C ALA A 351 5.70 13.05 7.07
N PHE A 352 7.02 13.00 6.92
CA PHE A 352 7.92 12.41 7.90
C PHE A 352 8.99 13.42 8.30
N VAL A 353 9.59 13.19 9.46
CA VAL A 353 10.66 14.04 9.99
C VAL A 353 11.97 13.34 9.70
N GLU A 354 12.87 14.03 8.99
CA GLU A 354 14.23 13.56 8.74
C GLU A 354 14.93 13.20 10.07
N ASN A 355 15.66 12.09 10.09
CA ASN A 355 16.41 11.65 11.26
C ASN A 355 17.42 12.73 11.71
N PRO A 356 17.31 13.24 12.95
CA PRO A 356 18.24 14.23 13.47
C PRO A 356 19.59 13.58 13.83
N PHE A 357 20.59 14.41 14.11
CA PHE A 357 21.81 13.95 14.76
C PHE A 357 21.51 13.56 16.22
N GLU A 358 21.99 12.39 16.61
CA GLU A 358 21.92 11.87 17.97
C GLU A 358 23.31 12.01 18.61
N LEU A 359 23.36 12.49 19.86
CA LEU A 359 24.60 12.54 20.65
C LEU A 359 24.98 11.13 21.11
N THR A 360 26.12 10.61 20.66
CA THR A 360 26.59 9.25 20.98
C THR A 360 26.70 8.99 22.48
N LYS A 361 27.11 10.00 23.24
CA LYS A 361 27.24 9.93 24.69
C LYS A 361 25.90 9.67 25.41
N ASN A 362 24.79 10.12 24.82
CA ASN A 362 23.45 9.96 25.40
C ASN A 362 22.75 8.74 24.80
N GLN A 363 22.92 8.53 23.50
CA GLN A 363 22.30 7.44 22.76
C GLN A 363 23.33 6.79 21.83
N PRO A 364 24.16 5.86 22.33
CA PRO A 364 25.20 5.22 21.53
C PRO A 364 24.64 4.21 20.52
N GLN A 365 23.39 3.79 20.70
CA GLN A 365 22.74 2.76 19.89
C GLN A 365 21.70 3.31 18.92
N SER A 366 21.67 2.74 17.72
CA SER A 366 20.65 2.96 16.70
C SER A 366 20.18 1.64 16.13
N THR A 367 18.87 1.37 16.21
CA THR A 367 18.23 0.17 15.70
C THR A 367 17.24 0.49 14.58
N PHE A 368 17.22 -0.33 13.52
CA PHE A 368 16.26 -0.22 12.42
C PHE A 368 15.97 -1.59 11.79
N SER A 369 14.83 -1.71 11.11
CA SER A 369 14.52 -2.88 10.28
C SER A 369 15.16 -2.75 8.90
N ILE A 370 15.50 -3.87 8.26
CA ILE A 370 16.08 -3.90 6.91
C ILE A 370 15.03 -3.82 5.80
N ASP A 371 13.77 -3.61 6.18
CA ASP A 371 12.65 -3.61 5.26
C ASP A 371 12.75 -2.37 4.38
N VAL A 372 13.05 -2.58 3.09
CA VAL A 372 13.28 -1.49 2.14
C VAL A 372 12.59 -1.81 0.83
N ASP A 373 11.70 -0.91 0.45
CA ASP A 373 11.05 -0.89 -0.85
C ASP A 373 11.90 -0.15 -1.90
N ASN A 374 11.47 -0.18 -3.16
CA ASN A 374 12.17 0.47 -4.26
C ASN A 374 11.29 1.50 -5.01
N ALA A 375 10.07 1.71 -4.53
CA ALA A 375 9.02 2.41 -5.27
C ALA A 375 9.29 3.92 -5.37
N ALA A 376 9.84 4.52 -4.32
CA ALA A 376 10.14 5.95 -4.31
C ALA A 376 11.09 6.37 -5.43
N TYR A 377 12.09 5.54 -5.76
CA TYR A 377 13.01 5.84 -6.86
C TYR A 377 12.30 5.84 -8.22
N SER A 378 11.51 4.80 -8.50
CA SER A 378 10.74 4.70 -9.75
C SER A 378 9.75 5.87 -9.87
N ASN A 379 9.13 6.28 -8.78
CA ASN A 379 8.24 7.43 -8.75
C ASN A 379 9.00 8.76 -9.03
N ILE A 380 10.13 8.99 -8.37
CA ILE A 380 10.99 10.17 -8.62
C ILE A 380 11.48 10.19 -10.07
N ARG A 381 11.89 9.05 -10.62
CA ARG A 381 12.28 8.92 -12.03
C ARG A 381 11.13 9.35 -12.95
N ARG A 382 9.92 8.82 -12.73
CA ARG A 382 8.71 9.18 -13.48
C ARG A 382 8.46 10.69 -13.42
N MET A 383 8.50 11.29 -12.22
CA MET A 383 8.30 12.72 -12.03
C MET A 383 9.31 13.55 -12.83
N ILE A 384 10.60 13.23 -12.73
CA ILE A 384 11.66 13.93 -13.47
C ILE A 384 11.45 13.78 -14.98
N ASN A 385 11.20 12.56 -15.46
CA ASN A 385 10.99 12.29 -16.89
C ASN A 385 9.75 13.00 -17.46
N ASN A 386 8.73 13.21 -16.64
CA ASN A 386 7.51 13.94 -17.01
C ASN A 386 7.62 15.46 -16.80
N GLY A 387 8.78 15.96 -16.33
CA GLY A 387 8.96 17.39 -16.03
C GLY A 387 8.15 17.88 -14.82
N GLN A 388 7.74 16.97 -13.93
CA GLN A 388 6.99 17.27 -12.72
C GLN A 388 7.92 17.71 -11.57
N ILE A 389 7.35 18.46 -10.63
CA ILE A 389 8.04 18.84 -9.39
C ILE A 389 8.05 17.62 -8.46
N ILE A 390 9.22 17.29 -7.90
CA ILE A 390 9.34 16.25 -6.88
C ILE A 390 8.74 16.77 -5.56
N ASP A 391 7.74 16.07 -5.03
CA ASP A 391 7.30 16.29 -3.66
C ASP A 391 8.39 15.81 -2.70
N LYS A 392 8.81 16.66 -1.75
CA LYS A 392 9.84 16.30 -0.75
C LYS A 392 9.45 15.07 0.06
N ASN A 393 8.16 14.85 0.28
CA ASN A 393 7.62 13.73 1.04
C ASN A 393 7.57 12.44 0.20
N ALA A 394 7.82 12.52 -1.11
CA ALA A 394 8.05 11.36 -1.98
C ALA A 394 9.46 10.78 -1.84
N VAL A 395 10.39 11.54 -1.26
CA VAL A 395 11.81 11.20 -1.27
C VAL A 395 12.16 10.30 -0.08
N ARG A 396 12.13 8.98 -0.31
CA ARG A 396 12.64 7.94 0.61
C ARG A 396 14.07 7.58 0.20
N ILE A 397 15.05 8.07 0.95
CA ILE A 397 16.46 8.00 0.55
C ILE A 397 16.98 6.56 0.60
N GLU A 398 16.53 5.79 1.58
CA GLU A 398 16.81 4.36 1.73
C GLU A 398 16.37 3.56 0.50
N GLU A 399 15.17 3.82 -0.03
CA GLU A 399 14.66 3.16 -1.23
C GLU A 399 15.44 3.57 -2.47
N MET A 400 15.82 4.85 -2.57
CA MET A 400 16.67 5.33 -3.67
C MET A 400 18.03 4.65 -3.67
N ILE A 401 18.67 4.50 -2.50
CA ILE A 401 19.97 3.82 -2.38
C ILE A 401 19.82 2.34 -2.75
N ASN A 402 18.78 1.67 -2.25
CA ASN A 402 18.58 0.22 -2.40
C ASN A 402 17.96 -0.19 -3.75
N TYR A 403 17.48 0.77 -4.54
CA TYR A 403 17.12 0.55 -5.94
C TYR A 403 18.31 -0.02 -6.75
N PHE A 404 19.54 0.37 -6.41
CA PHE A 404 20.75 -0.03 -7.11
C PHE A 404 21.44 -1.24 -6.48
N LYS A 405 22.08 -2.05 -7.32
CA LYS A 405 22.95 -3.13 -6.87
C LYS A 405 24.35 -2.64 -6.58
N TYR A 406 24.90 -3.14 -5.48
CA TYR A 406 26.28 -2.97 -5.07
C TYR A 406 26.97 -4.32 -4.98
N THR A 407 28.29 -4.31 -5.07
CA THR A 407 29.12 -5.50 -5.10
C THR A 407 29.52 -5.85 -3.67
N TYR A 408 28.78 -6.79 -3.08
CA TYR A 408 29.09 -7.32 -1.77
C TYR A 408 29.58 -8.77 -1.87
N PRO A 409 30.65 -9.14 -1.16
CA PRO A 409 31.04 -10.53 -0.97
C PRO A 409 29.86 -11.41 -0.51
N GLN A 410 29.80 -12.66 -0.97
CA GLN A 410 28.83 -13.62 -0.45
C GLN A 410 29.21 -14.05 0.98
N PRO A 411 28.23 -14.44 1.83
CA PRO A 411 28.50 -14.98 3.15
C PRO A 411 29.42 -16.20 3.13
N LYS A 412 30.28 -16.29 4.15
CA LYS A 412 31.17 -17.44 4.39
C LYS A 412 30.60 -18.34 5.49
N ASN A 413 31.16 -19.53 5.66
CA ASN A 413 30.94 -20.43 6.81
C ASN A 413 29.46 -20.79 7.08
N ASN A 414 28.65 -21.00 6.05
CA ASN A 414 27.21 -21.30 6.15
C ASN A 414 26.35 -20.22 6.82
N GLU A 415 26.87 -19.04 7.09
CA GLU A 415 26.03 -17.91 7.50
C GLU A 415 25.07 -17.52 6.37
N PRO A 416 23.87 -17.04 6.70
CA PRO A 416 22.91 -16.62 5.69
C PRO A 416 23.22 -15.22 5.13
N PHE A 417 24.07 -14.44 5.80
CA PHE A 417 24.38 -13.04 5.43
C PHE A 417 25.85 -12.67 5.66
N SER A 418 26.36 -11.76 4.84
CA SER A 418 27.62 -11.05 5.12
C SER A 418 27.36 -9.58 5.41
N ILE A 419 28.10 -9.02 6.37
CA ILE A 419 28.10 -7.60 6.68
C ILE A 419 29.35 -6.97 6.07
N ASN A 420 29.17 -5.88 5.32
CA ASN A 420 30.23 -5.18 4.63
C ASN A 420 30.21 -3.71 5.04
N THR A 421 31.35 -3.16 5.44
CA THR A 421 31.41 -1.78 5.92
C THR A 421 32.48 -0.98 5.21
N GLU A 422 32.21 0.29 5.00
CA GLU A 422 33.15 1.23 4.41
C GLU A 422 32.96 2.62 5.04
N TYR A 423 34.06 3.30 5.39
CA TYR A 423 34.04 4.55 6.14
C TYR A 423 34.91 5.60 5.45
N SER A 424 34.30 6.72 5.03
CA SER A 424 34.99 7.80 4.31
C SER A 424 34.39 9.17 4.57
N ASP A 425 34.86 10.21 3.89
CA ASP A 425 34.35 11.58 4.03
C ASP A 425 32.90 11.68 3.52
N ALA A 426 32.06 12.42 4.26
CA ALA A 426 30.73 12.77 3.77
C ALA A 426 30.86 13.87 2.70
N PRO A 427 30.22 13.75 1.52
CA PRO A 427 30.44 14.69 0.44
C PRO A 427 29.71 16.04 0.65
N TRP A 428 28.62 16.05 1.42
CA TRP A 428 27.76 17.23 1.60
C TRP A 428 28.08 18.12 2.81
N ASN A 429 28.73 17.58 3.84
CA ASN A 429 29.13 18.32 5.05
C ASN A 429 30.65 18.18 5.29
N PRO A 430 31.44 19.24 5.14
CA PRO A 430 32.88 19.21 5.41
C PRO A 430 33.19 18.78 6.85
N GLY A 431 34.21 17.92 7.03
CA GLY A 431 34.62 17.40 8.34
C GLY A 431 33.76 16.23 8.85
N HIS A 432 32.56 16.04 8.30
CA HIS A 432 31.74 14.87 8.59
C HIS A 432 32.24 13.65 7.82
N LYS A 433 31.84 12.49 8.29
CA LYS A 433 32.16 11.18 7.71
C LYS A 433 30.88 10.43 7.39
N LEU A 434 30.99 9.46 6.51
CA LEU A 434 29.89 8.60 6.09
C LEU A 434 30.33 7.15 6.25
N LEU A 435 29.52 6.38 6.98
CA LEU A 435 29.68 4.95 7.19
C LEU A 435 28.61 4.22 6.37
N LYS A 436 29.05 3.42 5.40
CA LYS A 436 28.19 2.51 4.65
C LYS A 436 28.17 1.15 5.31
N ILE A 437 26.98 0.59 5.51
CA ILE A 437 26.75 -0.79 5.96
C ILE A 437 25.96 -1.49 4.86
N GLY A 438 26.55 -2.51 4.25
CA GLY A 438 25.97 -3.33 3.20
C GLY A 438 25.77 -4.77 3.67
N LEU A 439 24.55 -5.27 3.55
CA LEU A 439 24.20 -6.67 3.77
C LEU A 439 24.07 -7.40 2.43
N GLN A 440 24.56 -8.64 2.40
CA GLN A 440 24.37 -9.55 1.27
C GLN A 440 23.79 -10.87 1.77
N GLY A 441 22.56 -11.14 1.37
CA GLY A 441 21.92 -12.45 1.52
C GLY A 441 22.58 -13.50 0.65
N LYS A 442 22.69 -14.72 1.18
CA LYS A 442 23.19 -15.87 0.44
C LYS A 442 22.37 -16.06 -0.84
N LYS A 443 23.05 -16.11 -1.98
CA LYS A 443 22.39 -16.43 -3.26
C LYS A 443 22.19 -17.94 -3.36
N VAL A 444 20.92 -18.35 -3.45
CA VAL A 444 20.52 -19.74 -3.72
C VAL A 444 20.31 -19.89 -5.24
N PRO A 445 20.94 -20.89 -5.89
CA PRO A 445 20.70 -21.18 -7.30
C PRO A 445 19.23 -21.48 -7.59
N MET A 446 18.72 -21.02 -8.74
CA MET A 446 17.32 -21.18 -9.15
C MET A 446 16.85 -22.64 -9.15
N ASP A 447 17.72 -23.58 -9.55
CA ASP A 447 17.39 -25.01 -9.59
C ASP A 447 17.15 -25.61 -8.20
N ASN A 448 17.67 -24.96 -7.16
CA ASN A 448 17.51 -25.38 -5.77
C ASN A 448 16.33 -24.69 -5.07
N LEU A 449 15.63 -23.77 -5.75
CA LEU A 449 14.46 -23.10 -5.17
C LEU A 449 13.24 -24.04 -5.19
N PRO A 450 12.35 -24.00 -4.17
CA PRO A 450 11.10 -24.74 -4.20
C PRO A 450 10.20 -24.36 -5.39
N ALA A 451 9.30 -25.26 -5.80
CA ALA A 451 8.30 -24.96 -6.83
C ALA A 451 7.34 -23.85 -6.36
N SER A 452 6.92 -22.99 -7.28
CA SER A 452 6.01 -21.87 -7.00
C SER A 452 4.60 -22.13 -7.50
N ASN A 453 3.60 -21.73 -6.71
CA ASN A 453 2.20 -21.57 -7.08
C ASN A 453 1.86 -20.08 -6.98
N LEU A 454 1.77 -19.42 -8.13
CA LEU A 454 1.52 -17.98 -8.24
C LEU A 454 0.10 -17.75 -8.75
N VAL A 455 -0.73 -17.10 -7.93
CA VAL A 455 -2.07 -16.67 -8.35
C VAL A 455 -2.07 -15.16 -8.55
N PHE A 456 -2.19 -14.73 -9.80
CA PHE A 456 -2.28 -13.32 -10.13
C PHE A 456 -3.71 -12.83 -9.93
N LEU A 457 -3.86 -11.77 -9.12
CA LEU A 457 -5.08 -11.00 -9.00
C LEU A 457 -4.91 -9.70 -9.79
N ILE A 458 -5.49 -9.65 -10.98
CA ILE A 458 -5.29 -8.56 -11.94
C ILE A 458 -6.50 -7.63 -11.94
N ASP A 459 -6.23 -6.34 -11.75
CA ASP A 459 -7.18 -5.27 -11.99
C ASP A 459 -7.41 -5.11 -13.49
N VAL A 460 -8.66 -5.25 -13.92
CA VAL A 460 -9.08 -5.00 -15.31
C VAL A 460 -10.15 -3.91 -15.37
N SER A 461 -10.22 -3.03 -14.37
CA SER A 461 -11.15 -1.90 -14.36
C SER A 461 -10.88 -0.93 -15.51
N GLY A 462 -11.87 -0.09 -15.84
CA GLY A 462 -11.74 0.87 -16.94
C GLY A 462 -10.58 1.87 -16.78
N SER A 463 -10.08 2.11 -15.57
CA SER A 463 -8.92 2.99 -15.35
C SER A 463 -7.60 2.37 -15.80
N MET A 464 -7.56 1.05 -16.01
CA MET A 464 -6.39 0.29 -16.45
C MET A 464 -6.12 0.35 -17.97
N ASP A 465 -6.94 1.09 -18.74
CA ASP A 465 -6.88 1.14 -20.22
C ASP A 465 -5.72 2.00 -20.78
N SER A 466 -4.90 2.63 -19.94
CA SER A 466 -3.76 3.43 -20.41
C SER A 466 -2.52 2.57 -20.72
N PRO A 467 -1.63 2.98 -21.65
CA PRO A 467 -0.46 2.18 -22.06
C PRO A 467 0.48 1.75 -20.92
N ASP A 468 0.59 2.59 -19.89
CA ASP A 468 1.39 2.40 -18.67
C ASP A 468 0.70 1.54 -17.59
N LYS A 469 -0.48 0.97 -17.88
CA LYS A 469 -1.28 0.12 -16.96
C LYS A 469 -1.47 -1.30 -17.47
N LEU A 470 -2.68 -1.73 -17.85
CA LEU A 470 -2.93 -3.13 -18.26
C LEU A 470 -2.02 -3.58 -19.43
N PRO A 471 -1.77 -2.77 -20.47
CA PRO A 471 -0.82 -3.13 -21.53
C PRO A 471 0.61 -3.33 -21.01
N LEU A 472 1.08 -2.46 -20.12
CA LEU A 472 2.38 -2.62 -19.46
C LEU A 472 2.39 -3.85 -18.55
N LEU A 473 1.32 -4.10 -17.79
CA LEU A 473 1.15 -5.26 -16.91
C LEU A 473 1.25 -6.56 -17.70
N LYS A 474 0.52 -6.67 -18.82
CA LYS A 474 0.61 -7.84 -19.71
C LYS A 474 2.04 -8.07 -20.18
N SER A 475 2.73 -7.01 -20.60
CA SER A 475 4.13 -7.08 -21.06
C SER A 475 5.07 -7.49 -19.92
N SER A 476 4.85 -6.95 -18.73
CA SER A 476 5.60 -7.22 -17.51
C SER A 476 5.45 -8.68 -17.06
N PHE A 477 4.25 -9.24 -17.19
CA PHE A 477 4.00 -10.63 -16.83
C PHE A 477 4.64 -11.60 -17.82
N LYS A 478 4.73 -11.24 -19.11
CA LYS A 478 5.48 -12.05 -20.09
C LYS A 478 6.96 -12.15 -19.70
N VAL A 479 7.56 -11.07 -19.20
CA VAL A 479 8.91 -11.07 -18.64
C VAL A 479 9.02 -12.01 -17.44
N LEU A 480 8.04 -11.99 -16.54
CA LEU A 480 8.02 -12.93 -15.40
C LEU A 480 7.92 -14.39 -15.86
N LEU A 481 7.06 -14.68 -16.84
CA LEU A 481 6.88 -16.04 -17.37
C LEU A 481 8.16 -16.61 -17.98
N ASP A 482 9.07 -15.77 -18.48
CA ASP A 482 10.40 -16.21 -18.93
C ASP A 482 11.29 -16.74 -17.79
N GLN A 483 11.02 -16.35 -16.55
CA GLN A 483 11.78 -16.76 -15.37
C GLN A 483 11.19 -17.97 -14.65
N LEU A 484 9.97 -18.38 -14.97
CA LEU A 484 9.31 -19.51 -14.33
C LEU A 484 9.79 -20.84 -14.92
N ARG A 485 9.93 -21.85 -14.06
CA ARG A 485 10.35 -23.20 -14.44
C ARG A 485 9.13 -24.05 -14.77
N PRO A 486 9.27 -25.13 -15.57
CA PRO A 486 8.15 -25.99 -15.94
C PRO A 486 7.30 -26.53 -14.76
N GLN A 487 7.91 -26.74 -13.58
CA GLN A 487 7.17 -27.18 -12.39
C GLN A 487 6.35 -26.09 -11.69
N ASP A 488 6.62 -24.81 -11.98
CA ASP A 488 5.91 -23.69 -11.37
C ASP A 488 4.51 -23.57 -12.00
N LYS A 489 3.53 -23.08 -11.22
CA LYS A 489 2.13 -22.94 -11.63
C LYS A 489 1.68 -21.48 -11.59
N VAL A 490 0.82 -21.13 -12.54
CA VAL A 490 0.20 -19.81 -12.68
C VAL A 490 -1.32 -19.95 -12.73
N GLY A 491 -2.02 -19.26 -11.83
CA GLY A 491 -3.45 -19.00 -11.92
C GLY A 491 -3.72 -17.52 -12.17
N ILE A 492 -4.82 -17.18 -12.85
CA ILE A 492 -5.22 -15.79 -13.10
C ILE A 492 -6.66 -15.59 -12.63
N VAL A 493 -6.82 -14.66 -11.71
CA VAL A 493 -8.09 -14.10 -11.25
C VAL A 493 -8.09 -12.62 -11.65
N VAL A 494 -9.22 -12.15 -12.16
CA VAL A 494 -9.42 -10.73 -12.45
C VAL A 494 -10.49 -10.14 -11.55
N TYR A 495 -10.40 -8.84 -11.34
CA TYR A 495 -11.50 -8.08 -10.76
C TYR A 495 -11.74 -6.78 -11.54
N ALA A 496 -13.02 -6.48 -11.68
CA ALA A 496 -13.55 -5.17 -12.04
C ALA A 496 -14.93 -5.09 -11.39
N GLY A 497 -16.03 -5.04 -12.16
CA GLY A 497 -17.39 -5.00 -11.60
C GLY A 497 -17.78 -6.28 -10.85
N SER A 498 -17.09 -7.38 -11.15
CA SER A 498 -17.16 -8.67 -10.49
C SER A 498 -15.77 -9.32 -10.47
N ALA A 499 -15.59 -10.32 -9.60
CA ALA A 499 -14.40 -11.17 -9.60
C ALA A 499 -14.62 -12.41 -10.47
N GLY A 500 -13.59 -12.84 -11.20
CA GLY A 500 -13.68 -14.01 -12.08
C GLY A 500 -12.34 -14.72 -12.25
N MET A 501 -12.36 -16.05 -12.35
CA MET A 501 -11.20 -16.85 -12.71
C MET A 501 -11.06 -16.86 -14.22
N VAL A 502 -9.94 -16.37 -14.74
CA VAL A 502 -9.61 -16.36 -16.18
C VAL A 502 -8.79 -17.58 -16.55
N LEU A 503 -7.88 -18.00 -15.65
CA LEU A 503 -7.01 -19.14 -15.89
C LEU A 503 -6.94 -20.00 -14.61
N PRO A 504 -7.37 -21.28 -14.66
CA PRO A 504 -7.10 -22.21 -13.57
C PRO A 504 -5.59 -22.48 -13.44
N PRO A 505 -5.09 -22.93 -12.28
CA PRO A 505 -3.67 -23.18 -12.07
C PRO A 505 -3.05 -24.07 -13.16
N THR A 506 -2.23 -23.43 -13.98
CA THR A 506 -1.66 -23.97 -15.21
C THR A 506 -0.14 -24.02 -15.06
N SER A 507 0.49 -25.11 -15.49
CA SER A 507 1.96 -25.23 -15.43
C SER A 507 2.61 -24.18 -16.34
N ALA A 508 3.72 -23.60 -15.91
CA ALA A 508 4.53 -22.71 -16.73
C ALA A 508 5.14 -23.41 -17.97
N HIS A 509 5.07 -24.75 -18.04
CA HIS A 509 5.34 -25.49 -19.28
C HIS A 509 4.33 -25.15 -20.39
N GLU A 510 3.06 -24.93 -20.05
CA GLU A 510 1.99 -24.51 -20.97
C GLU A 510 2.02 -22.99 -21.19
N LYS A 511 3.21 -22.43 -21.44
CA LYS A 511 3.43 -20.98 -21.48
C LYS A 511 2.53 -20.23 -22.46
N ASP A 512 2.30 -20.80 -23.64
CA ASP A 512 1.47 -20.20 -24.68
C ASP A 512 0.01 -20.03 -24.22
N LYS A 513 -0.50 -20.98 -23.43
CA LYS A 513 -1.85 -20.91 -22.84
C LYS A 513 -1.97 -19.78 -21.82
N ILE A 514 -0.93 -19.58 -21.01
CA ILE A 514 -0.88 -18.48 -20.04
C ILE A 514 -0.81 -17.14 -20.78
N ILE A 515 0.04 -17.04 -21.81
CA ILE A 515 0.16 -15.84 -22.64
C ILE A 515 -1.17 -15.50 -23.32
N LEU A 516 -1.86 -16.48 -23.89
CA LEU A 516 -3.16 -16.28 -24.53
C LEU A 516 -4.21 -15.76 -23.53
N ALA A 517 -4.24 -16.31 -22.31
CA ALA A 517 -5.13 -15.82 -21.25
C ALA A 517 -4.83 -14.36 -20.86
N LEU A 518 -3.55 -13.97 -20.78
CA LEU A 518 -3.14 -12.59 -20.53
C LEU A 518 -3.51 -11.66 -21.67
N ASP A 519 -3.26 -12.07 -22.92
CA ASP A 519 -3.52 -11.22 -24.09
C ASP A 519 -5.01 -10.93 -24.28
N ASN A 520 -5.88 -11.86 -23.87
CA ASN A 520 -7.34 -11.70 -23.91
C ASN A 520 -7.93 -10.79 -22.82
N LEU A 521 -7.15 -10.35 -21.82
CA LEU A 521 -7.66 -9.42 -20.81
C LEU A 521 -8.01 -8.07 -21.43
N GLN A 522 -9.11 -7.46 -21.01
CA GLN A 522 -9.54 -6.14 -21.49
C GLN A 522 -9.97 -5.27 -20.32
N ALA A 523 -9.64 -3.99 -20.38
CA ALA A 523 -10.05 -3.02 -19.38
C ALA A 523 -11.55 -2.70 -19.53
N GLY A 524 -12.31 -2.72 -18.43
CA GLY A 524 -13.74 -2.40 -18.41
C GLY A 524 -14.39 -2.57 -17.05
N GLY A 525 -15.50 -1.86 -16.82
CA GLY A 525 -16.27 -1.94 -15.57
C GLY A 525 -15.73 -1.08 -14.41
N SER A 526 -16.52 -0.98 -13.34
CA SER A 526 -16.17 -0.31 -12.07
C SER A 526 -15.41 -1.24 -11.13
N THR A 527 -14.66 -0.74 -10.15
CA THR A 527 -13.83 -1.57 -9.27
C THR A 527 -14.59 -2.20 -8.10
N ALA A 528 -14.51 -3.53 -7.94
CA ALA A 528 -14.99 -4.30 -6.79
C ALA A 528 -13.93 -5.34 -6.36
N GLY A 529 -12.83 -4.89 -5.75
CA GLY A 529 -11.65 -5.75 -5.50
C GLY A 529 -11.82 -6.84 -4.42
N GLY A 530 -12.81 -6.75 -3.53
CA GLY A 530 -12.88 -7.56 -2.31
C GLY A 530 -13.10 -9.05 -2.58
N ALA A 531 -14.06 -9.36 -3.44
CA ALA A 531 -14.32 -10.73 -3.89
C ALA A 531 -13.15 -11.32 -4.69
N GLY A 532 -12.33 -10.46 -5.32
CA GLY A 532 -11.15 -10.86 -6.07
C GLY A 532 -10.07 -11.44 -5.18
N ILE A 533 -9.77 -10.77 -4.06
CA ILE A 533 -8.79 -11.26 -3.07
C ILE A 533 -9.21 -12.61 -2.50
N GLU A 534 -10.47 -12.76 -2.08
CA GLU A 534 -10.95 -14.02 -1.53
C GLU A 534 -10.84 -15.18 -2.55
N LEU A 535 -11.23 -14.93 -3.80
CA LEU A 535 -11.12 -15.92 -4.87
C LEU A 535 -9.66 -16.28 -5.18
N ALA A 536 -8.76 -15.29 -5.20
CA ALA A 536 -7.34 -15.53 -5.43
C ALA A 536 -6.71 -16.38 -4.32
N TYR A 537 -6.99 -16.06 -3.05
CA TYR A 537 -6.53 -16.87 -1.92
C TYR A 537 -7.12 -18.27 -1.92
N LYS A 538 -8.42 -18.40 -2.23
CA LYS A 538 -9.07 -19.71 -2.37
C LYS A 538 -8.35 -20.56 -3.43
N LEU A 539 -8.10 -20.00 -4.61
CA LEU A 539 -7.42 -20.70 -5.70
C LEU A 539 -5.98 -21.10 -5.32
N ALA A 540 -5.26 -20.22 -4.63
CA ALA A 540 -3.91 -20.49 -4.14
C ALA A 540 -3.90 -21.63 -3.10
N GLN A 541 -4.88 -21.66 -2.20
CA GLN A 541 -5.03 -22.70 -1.17
C GLN A 541 -5.44 -24.05 -1.76
N GLU A 542 -6.37 -24.07 -2.72
CA GLU A 542 -6.79 -25.31 -3.41
C GLU A 542 -5.64 -25.97 -4.19
N ASN A 543 -4.66 -25.18 -4.61
CA ASN A 543 -3.51 -25.64 -5.40
C ASN A 543 -2.18 -25.52 -4.63
N PHE A 544 -2.27 -25.54 -3.30
CA PHE A 544 -1.13 -25.34 -2.41
C PHE A 544 -0.02 -26.37 -2.64
N ILE A 545 1.20 -25.90 -2.83
CA ILE A 545 2.40 -26.74 -2.94
C ILE A 545 3.04 -26.82 -1.56
N LYS A 546 3.00 -28.01 -0.95
CA LYS A 546 3.68 -28.27 0.33
C LYS A 546 5.19 -28.04 0.19
N ASN A 547 5.77 -27.29 1.12
CA ASN A 547 7.17 -26.84 1.09
C ASN A 547 7.55 -26.05 -0.17
N GLY A 548 6.55 -25.61 -0.96
CA GLY A 548 6.71 -24.73 -2.11
C GLY A 548 6.48 -23.26 -1.73
N ASN A 549 6.65 -22.39 -2.71
CA ASN A 549 6.30 -20.98 -2.60
C ASN A 549 4.85 -20.78 -3.05
N ASN A 550 3.95 -20.38 -2.16
CA ASN A 550 2.55 -20.14 -2.48
C ASN A 550 2.26 -18.65 -2.31
N ARG A 551 1.81 -17.98 -3.37
CA ARG A 551 1.73 -16.52 -3.37
C ARG A 551 0.58 -16.00 -4.22
N VAL A 552 -0.13 -15.03 -3.67
CA VAL A 552 -1.04 -14.16 -4.43
C VAL A 552 -0.25 -12.93 -4.88
N VAL A 553 -0.37 -12.54 -6.14
CA VAL A 553 0.26 -11.35 -6.71
C VAL A 553 -0.83 -10.40 -7.20
N ILE A 554 -1.08 -9.33 -6.44
CA ILE A 554 -2.02 -8.27 -6.83
C ILE A 554 -1.32 -7.35 -7.83
N ALA A 555 -1.99 -7.03 -8.93
CA ALA A 555 -1.51 -6.10 -9.93
C ALA A 555 -2.63 -5.10 -10.29
N THR A 556 -2.44 -3.82 -9.95
CA THR A 556 -3.49 -2.78 -10.02
C THR A 556 -2.92 -1.39 -10.29
N ASP A 557 -3.78 -0.42 -10.61
CA ASP A 557 -3.49 1.03 -10.57
C ASP A 557 -3.95 1.69 -9.25
N GLY A 558 -4.12 0.87 -8.21
CA GLY A 558 -4.23 1.28 -6.82
C GLY A 558 -5.60 1.78 -6.42
N ASP A 559 -6.56 1.72 -7.34
CA ASP A 559 -7.96 1.78 -6.98
C ASP A 559 -8.41 0.43 -6.39
N PHE A 560 -7.95 0.11 -5.18
CA PHE A 560 -8.49 -1.05 -4.45
C PHE A 560 -9.76 -0.68 -3.68
N ASN A 561 -10.73 -0.07 -4.38
CA ASN A 561 -12.06 0.18 -3.82
C ASN A 561 -12.83 -1.15 -3.74
N VAL A 562 -12.69 -1.82 -2.60
CA VAL A 562 -13.54 -2.94 -2.22
C VAL A 562 -14.82 -2.36 -1.61
N GLY A 563 -15.95 -2.52 -2.29
CA GLY A 563 -17.23 -1.98 -1.79
C GLY A 563 -17.48 -2.32 -0.31
N ALA A 564 -18.17 -1.41 0.41
CA ALA A 564 -18.60 -1.49 1.83
C ALA A 564 -17.57 -1.94 2.90
N SER A 565 -16.34 -2.29 2.54
CA SER A 565 -15.34 -2.90 3.42
C SER A 565 -14.21 -1.89 3.66
N SER A 566 -13.95 -1.54 4.91
CA SER A 566 -12.85 -0.64 5.26
C SER A 566 -11.49 -1.30 4.93
N THR A 567 -10.47 -0.48 4.63
CA THR A 567 -9.08 -0.93 4.43
C THR A 567 -8.57 -1.84 5.55
N SER A 568 -9.03 -1.61 6.79
CA SER A 568 -8.76 -2.45 7.95
C SER A 568 -9.23 -3.91 7.77
N ASN A 569 -10.37 -4.14 7.11
CA ASN A 569 -10.90 -5.49 6.90
C ASN A 569 -10.00 -6.29 5.93
N VAL A 570 -9.47 -5.63 4.90
CA VAL A 570 -8.57 -6.26 3.92
C VAL A 570 -7.22 -6.62 4.57
N GLN A 571 -6.68 -5.72 5.39
CA GLN A 571 -5.45 -6.01 6.15
C GLN A 571 -5.63 -7.20 7.09
N THR A 572 -6.72 -7.24 7.87
CA THR A 572 -7.01 -8.37 8.77
C THR A 572 -7.16 -9.69 7.99
N LEU A 573 -7.84 -9.66 6.84
CA LEU A 573 -7.96 -10.83 5.96
C LEU A 573 -6.58 -11.32 5.50
N ILE A 574 -5.70 -10.44 5.03
CA ILE A 574 -4.36 -10.81 4.56
C ILE A 574 -3.50 -11.36 5.72
N GLU A 575 -3.55 -10.73 6.89
CA GLU A 575 -2.86 -11.21 8.09
C GLU A 575 -3.37 -12.59 8.57
N GLU A 576 -4.63 -12.92 8.31
CA GLU A 576 -5.18 -14.26 8.54
C GLU A 576 -4.70 -15.23 7.45
N LYS A 577 -4.85 -14.88 6.17
CA LYS A 577 -4.51 -15.75 5.04
C LYS A 577 -3.02 -16.07 4.98
N ARG A 578 -2.12 -15.16 5.36
CA ARG A 578 -0.67 -15.47 5.43
C ARG A 578 -0.34 -16.63 6.37
N LYS A 579 -1.15 -16.86 7.41
CA LYS A 579 -0.96 -17.99 8.35
C LYS A 579 -1.17 -19.35 7.69
N SER A 580 -1.86 -19.39 6.54
CA SER A 580 -1.96 -20.60 5.72
C SER A 580 -0.71 -20.90 4.88
N GLY A 581 0.31 -20.04 4.94
CA GLY A 581 1.52 -20.16 4.12
C GLY A 581 1.37 -19.60 2.71
N VAL A 582 0.31 -18.84 2.44
CA VAL A 582 0.10 -18.11 1.18
C VAL A 582 0.42 -16.63 1.38
N PHE A 583 1.53 -16.16 0.83
CA PHE A 583 2.00 -14.78 0.97
C PHE A 583 1.42 -13.84 -0.07
N LEU A 584 1.54 -12.53 0.14
CA LEU A 584 1.04 -11.50 -0.78
C LEU A 584 2.17 -10.69 -1.41
N THR A 585 2.06 -10.39 -2.70
CA THR A 585 2.90 -9.40 -3.37
C THR A 585 2.02 -8.43 -4.11
N CYS A 586 2.37 -7.15 -4.06
CA CYS A 586 1.60 -6.08 -4.66
C CYS A 586 2.44 -5.40 -5.74
N LEU A 587 1.90 -5.29 -6.95
CA LEU A 587 2.51 -4.64 -8.10
C LEU A 587 1.65 -3.46 -8.51
N GLY A 588 2.23 -2.26 -8.48
CA GLY A 588 1.58 -1.05 -8.91
C GLY A 588 1.90 -0.67 -10.35
N PHE A 589 0.89 -0.24 -11.11
CA PHE A 589 1.03 0.20 -12.51
C PHE A 589 0.33 1.55 -12.76
N GLY A 590 1.00 2.48 -13.44
CA GLY A 590 0.42 3.75 -13.92
C GLY A 590 -0.27 4.63 -12.86
N MET A 591 0.15 4.55 -11.59
CA MET A 591 -0.45 5.31 -10.47
C MET A 591 0.36 6.54 -10.07
N GLY A 592 -0.25 7.37 -9.22
CA GLY A 592 0.42 8.28 -8.29
C GLY A 592 0.42 7.78 -6.83
N ASN A 593 1.20 8.42 -5.96
CA ASN A 593 1.72 7.79 -4.73
C ASN A 593 0.74 7.49 -3.58
N TYR A 594 -0.42 8.16 -3.46
CA TYR A 594 -1.33 7.91 -2.30
C TYR A 594 -1.79 6.44 -2.23
N LYS A 595 -1.88 5.81 -3.40
CA LYS A 595 -2.35 4.44 -3.55
C LYS A 595 -1.25 3.40 -3.34
N ASP A 596 0.01 3.83 -3.33
CA ASP A 596 1.17 2.98 -3.10
C ASP A 596 1.30 2.60 -1.62
N ASN A 597 1.10 3.54 -0.69
CA ASN A 597 1.14 3.27 0.76
C ASN A 597 0.17 2.14 1.16
N MET A 598 -1.01 2.08 0.53
CA MET A 598 -1.97 1.00 0.80
C MET A 598 -1.41 -0.35 0.32
N LEU A 599 -0.93 -0.43 -0.92
CA LEU A 599 -0.41 -1.67 -1.49
C LEU A 599 0.85 -2.16 -0.79
N GLU A 600 1.73 -1.25 -0.41
CA GLU A 600 2.88 -1.48 0.47
C GLU A 600 2.40 -2.06 1.80
N THR A 601 1.46 -1.39 2.47
CA THR A 601 0.89 -1.89 3.73
C THR A 601 0.29 -3.29 3.55
N LEU A 602 -0.41 -3.57 2.46
CA LEU A 602 -0.96 -4.91 2.20
C LEU A 602 0.16 -5.95 2.00
N ALA A 603 1.23 -5.60 1.28
CA ALA A 603 2.38 -6.47 1.07
C ALA A 603 3.10 -6.80 2.39
N ASP A 604 3.38 -5.77 3.21
CA ASP A 604 3.96 -5.89 4.56
C ASP A 604 3.09 -6.80 5.43
N LYS A 605 1.77 -6.56 5.44
CA LYS A 605 0.81 -7.40 6.17
C LYS A 605 0.73 -8.82 5.64
N GLY A 606 1.15 -9.08 4.40
CA GLY A 606 1.14 -10.38 3.74
C GLY A 606 2.49 -11.11 3.69
N ASN A 607 3.53 -10.59 4.37
CA ASN A 607 4.91 -11.08 4.32
C ASN A 607 5.43 -11.23 2.89
N GLY A 608 5.25 -10.19 2.09
CA GLY A 608 5.85 -10.14 0.78
C GLY A 608 6.17 -8.73 0.32
N ASN A 609 6.33 -8.57 -0.98
CA ASN A 609 7.00 -7.39 -1.52
C ASN A 609 6.01 -6.46 -2.23
N TYR A 610 6.35 -5.18 -2.23
CA TYR A 610 5.71 -4.18 -3.06
C TYR A 610 6.68 -3.69 -4.14
N ALA A 611 6.18 -3.48 -5.35
CA ALA A 611 6.94 -2.88 -6.44
C ALA A 611 6.07 -2.00 -7.31
N TYR A 612 6.58 -0.82 -7.67
CA TYR A 612 5.96 0.09 -8.62
C TYR A 612 6.62 -0.05 -10.00
N ILE A 613 5.84 -0.45 -11.00
CA ILE A 613 6.28 -0.67 -12.38
C ILE A 613 5.77 0.48 -13.24
N ASP A 614 6.64 1.46 -13.48
CA ASP A 614 6.39 2.64 -14.32
C ASP A 614 6.68 2.41 -15.80
N ASN A 615 7.56 1.45 -16.11
CA ASN A 615 7.97 1.14 -17.47
C ASN A 615 8.49 -0.30 -17.61
N LEU A 616 8.76 -0.73 -18.85
CA LEU A 616 9.21 -2.10 -19.13
C LEU A 616 10.65 -2.37 -18.63
N GLN A 617 11.50 -1.35 -18.50
CA GLN A 617 12.82 -1.50 -17.90
C GLN A 617 12.70 -1.84 -16.40
N GLU A 618 11.76 -1.22 -15.69
CA GLU A 618 11.45 -1.57 -14.30
C GLU A 618 10.86 -2.98 -14.18
N ALA A 619 9.97 -3.37 -15.09
CA ALA A 619 9.47 -4.74 -15.14
C ALA A 619 10.59 -5.76 -15.34
N ASN A 620 11.53 -5.49 -16.26
CA ASN A 620 12.71 -6.34 -16.48
C ASN A 620 13.64 -6.39 -15.27
N LYS A 621 13.80 -5.29 -14.54
CA LYS A 621 14.56 -5.26 -13.29
C LYS A 621 13.90 -6.15 -12.25
N PHE A 622 12.67 -5.80 -11.87
CA PHE A 622 11.99 -6.42 -10.75
C PHE A 622 11.56 -7.84 -11.09
N LEU A 623 10.71 -8.04 -12.11
CA LEU A 623 10.15 -9.35 -12.46
C LEU A 623 11.16 -10.26 -13.16
N GLY A 624 12.02 -9.70 -14.01
CA GLY A 624 12.97 -10.46 -14.80
C GLY A 624 14.21 -10.92 -14.04
N LYS A 625 14.66 -10.17 -13.01
CA LYS A 625 15.95 -10.42 -12.35
C LYS A 625 15.85 -10.58 -10.84
N GLU A 626 14.98 -9.82 -10.18
CA GLU A 626 14.95 -9.75 -8.71
C GLU A 626 13.86 -10.63 -8.09
N PHE A 627 12.75 -10.85 -8.79
CA PHE A 627 11.54 -11.47 -8.27
C PHE A 627 11.77 -12.86 -7.68
N ALA A 628 12.51 -13.71 -8.37
CA ALA A 628 12.77 -15.06 -7.86
C ALA A 628 13.63 -15.06 -6.58
N GLY A 629 14.52 -14.08 -6.44
CA GLY A 629 15.29 -13.88 -5.21
C GLY A 629 14.46 -13.26 -4.09
N SER A 630 13.56 -12.33 -4.42
CA SER A 630 12.73 -11.62 -3.44
C SER A 630 11.65 -12.50 -2.81
N ILE A 631 11.09 -13.45 -3.56
CA ILE A 631 10.02 -14.34 -3.06
C ILE A 631 10.52 -15.50 -2.20
N TYR A 632 11.83 -15.81 -2.22
CA TYR A 632 12.41 -16.89 -1.43
C TYR A 632 13.14 -16.35 -0.21
N THR A 633 12.43 -16.30 0.91
CA THR A 633 12.93 -15.84 2.20
C THR A 633 14.03 -16.75 2.75
N ILE A 634 15.19 -16.19 3.05
CA ILE A 634 16.31 -16.88 3.72
C ILE A 634 16.47 -16.47 5.19
N ALA A 635 15.89 -15.33 5.60
CA ALA A 635 15.62 -15.02 7.00
C ALA A 635 14.42 -14.10 7.18
N LYS A 636 13.83 -14.19 8.36
CA LYS A 636 12.71 -13.39 8.85
C LYS A 636 13.15 -12.54 10.04
N ASP A 637 12.34 -11.55 10.39
CA ASP A 637 12.55 -10.71 11.57
C ASP A 637 13.96 -10.09 11.63
N VAL A 638 14.35 -9.45 10.53
CA VAL A 638 15.74 -9.02 10.34
C VAL A 638 15.93 -7.58 10.83
N LYS A 639 16.81 -7.44 11.83
CA LYS A 639 17.09 -6.16 12.52
C LYS A 639 18.57 -5.85 12.51
N ILE A 640 18.92 -4.58 12.36
CA ILE A 640 20.28 -4.07 12.54
C ILE A 640 20.28 -3.16 13.76
N GLN A 641 21.28 -3.35 14.62
CA GLN A 641 21.63 -2.40 15.67
C GLN A 641 23.11 -2.04 15.51
N ILE A 642 23.41 -0.74 15.48
CA ILE A 642 24.79 -0.25 15.56
C ILE A 642 25.00 0.44 16.91
N GLU A 643 26.17 0.21 17.49
CA GLU A 643 26.63 0.83 18.73
C GLU A 643 27.91 1.63 18.43
N PHE A 644 27.84 2.95 18.58
CA PHE A 644 28.94 3.86 18.28
C PHE A 644 29.83 4.13 19.50
N ASN A 645 31.13 4.21 19.27
CA ASN A 645 32.08 4.53 20.32
C ASN A 645 32.15 6.07 20.54
N PRO A 646 31.71 6.59 21.72
CA PRO A 646 31.69 8.03 21.99
C PRO A 646 33.08 8.67 22.04
N LYS A 647 34.15 7.87 22.15
CA LYS A 647 35.53 8.35 22.07
C LYS A 647 35.87 8.91 20.67
N TYR A 648 35.29 8.32 19.63
CA TYR A 648 35.59 8.66 18.24
C TYR A 648 34.43 9.30 17.50
N VAL A 649 33.19 9.09 17.96
CA VAL A 649 31.97 9.62 17.35
C VAL A 649 31.28 10.56 18.32
N SER A 650 31.26 11.86 18.01
CA SER A 650 30.52 12.86 18.79
C SER A 650 29.01 12.69 18.61
N SER A 651 28.59 12.61 17.36
CA SER A 651 27.18 12.47 16.97
C SER A 651 27.05 11.68 15.68
N TYR A 652 25.89 11.11 15.44
CA TYR A 652 25.60 10.39 14.21
C TYR A 652 24.13 10.57 13.80
N ARG A 653 23.80 10.28 12.54
CA ARG A 653 22.41 10.12 12.08
C ARG A 653 22.31 9.03 11.03
N LEU A 654 21.19 8.31 11.03
CA LEU A 654 20.83 7.36 9.97
C LEU A 654 20.23 8.14 8.79
N ILE A 655 20.76 7.94 7.59
CA ILE A 655 20.25 8.58 6.37
C ILE A 655 19.15 7.70 5.77
N GLY A 656 17.93 8.25 5.68
CA GLY A 656 16.73 7.48 5.33
C GLY A 656 16.20 6.65 6.50
N TYR A 657 15.38 5.65 6.21
CA TYR A 657 14.79 4.70 7.17
C TYR A 657 13.93 5.35 8.26
N GLU A 658 13.38 6.53 8.03
CA GLU A 658 12.61 7.27 9.05
C GLU A 658 11.38 6.47 9.54
N ASN A 659 10.73 5.72 8.65
CA ASN A 659 9.58 4.87 8.98
C ASN A 659 9.97 3.46 9.46
N ARG A 660 11.27 3.13 9.43
CA ARG A 660 11.80 1.80 9.75
C ARG A 660 12.74 1.83 10.97
N LYS A 661 12.92 3.01 11.60
CA LYS A 661 13.65 3.19 12.86
C LYS A 661 12.89 2.47 13.98
N LEU A 662 13.59 1.63 14.72
CA LEU A 662 13.07 0.88 15.86
C LEU A 662 13.62 1.46 17.16
N ARG A 663 12.96 1.18 18.28
CA ARG A 663 13.56 1.47 19.58
C ARG A 663 14.71 0.50 19.82
N ASN A 664 15.69 0.93 20.61
CA ASN A 664 16.88 0.10 20.86
C ASN A 664 16.52 -1.20 21.59
N GLU A 665 15.52 -1.17 22.46
CA GLU A 665 15.02 -2.33 23.21
C GLU A 665 14.27 -3.33 22.31
N ASP A 666 13.74 -2.89 21.17
CA ASP A 666 13.04 -3.75 20.22
C ASP A 666 14.02 -4.66 19.44
N PHE A 667 15.33 -4.38 19.49
CA PHE A 667 16.34 -5.21 18.84
C PHE A 667 16.29 -6.67 19.31
N SER A 668 16.14 -6.92 20.61
CA SER A 668 16.08 -8.27 21.18
C SER A 668 14.65 -8.82 21.32
N ASN A 669 13.63 -8.02 20.96
CA ASN A 669 12.23 -8.38 21.11
C ASN A 669 11.72 -9.13 19.86
N ASP A 670 11.66 -10.46 19.96
CA ASP A 670 11.16 -11.35 18.88
C ASP A 670 9.66 -11.15 18.56
N LYS A 671 8.93 -10.32 19.30
CA LYS A 671 7.51 -9.98 19.02
C LYS A 671 7.37 -8.80 18.06
N ILE A 672 8.40 -7.97 17.92
CA ILE A 672 8.43 -6.89 16.94
C ILE A 672 8.91 -7.50 15.65
N ASP A 673 8.03 -7.60 14.65
CA ASP A 673 8.42 -8.07 13.33
C ASP A 673 9.28 -7.02 12.63
N ALA A 674 10.28 -7.46 11.89
CA ALA A 674 11.17 -6.64 11.10
C ALA A 674 11.40 -7.36 9.77
N GLY A 675 11.33 -6.65 8.64
CA GLY A 675 11.14 -7.26 7.33
C GLY A 675 12.02 -8.46 6.96
N GLU A 676 11.59 -9.19 5.94
CA GLU A 676 12.26 -10.39 5.47
C GLU A 676 13.45 -10.10 4.55
N LEU A 677 14.45 -11.00 4.56
CA LEU A 677 15.50 -11.00 3.55
C LEU A 677 15.39 -12.21 2.62
N GLY A 678 15.28 -11.92 1.32
CA GLY A 678 15.25 -12.91 0.25
C GLY A 678 16.64 -13.39 -0.19
N SER A 679 16.67 -14.48 -0.95
CA SER A 679 17.89 -15.03 -1.56
C SER A 679 18.57 -14.01 -2.47
N GLY A 680 19.86 -13.80 -2.22
CA GLY A 680 20.66 -12.84 -2.98
C GLY A 680 20.30 -11.36 -2.76
N HIS A 681 19.31 -11.06 -1.89
CA HIS A 681 18.89 -9.70 -1.61
C HIS A 681 20.01 -8.92 -0.90
N THR A 682 20.10 -7.63 -1.20
CA THR A 682 21.11 -6.72 -0.66
C THR A 682 20.43 -5.52 -0.04
N VAL A 683 20.90 -5.11 1.13
CA VAL A 683 20.41 -3.91 1.82
C VAL A 683 21.61 -3.03 2.16
N THR A 684 21.50 -1.73 1.90
CA THR A 684 22.55 -0.74 2.14
C THR A 684 21.98 0.39 2.97
N ALA A 685 22.61 0.63 4.13
CA ALA A 685 22.32 1.75 5.01
C ALA A 685 23.54 2.68 5.11
N LEU A 686 23.27 3.97 5.32
CA LEU A 686 24.29 4.99 5.49
C LEU A 686 24.10 5.72 6.81
N TYR A 687 25.18 5.85 7.59
CA TYR A 687 25.24 6.73 8.74
C TYR A 687 26.14 7.91 8.44
N GLU A 688 25.64 9.12 8.63
CA GLU A 688 26.50 10.30 8.71
C GLU A 688 27.00 10.46 10.13
N ILE A 689 28.30 10.67 10.27
CA ILE A 689 29.05 10.65 11.53
C ILE A 689 29.78 11.99 11.66
N ILE A 690 29.63 12.61 12.83
CA ILE A 690 30.44 13.75 13.25
C ILE A 690 31.55 13.21 14.16
N PRO A 691 32.82 13.15 13.71
CA PRO A 691 33.90 12.64 14.53
C PRO A 691 34.13 13.50 15.77
N ALA A 692 34.55 12.87 16.87
CA ALA A 692 34.93 13.57 18.09
C ALA A 692 36.00 14.65 17.81
N GLY A 693 35.78 15.85 18.35
CA GLY A 693 36.65 17.02 18.14
C GLY A 693 36.38 17.82 16.87
N THR A 694 35.46 17.38 16.00
CA THR A 694 35.02 18.14 14.82
C THR A 694 34.05 19.24 15.24
N GLN A 695 34.27 20.47 14.76
CA GLN A 695 33.32 21.57 14.94
C GLN A 695 32.23 21.46 13.88
N SER A 696 30.96 21.46 14.29
CA SER A 696 29.82 21.39 13.39
C SER A 696 28.58 22.04 14.02
N GLU A 697 27.80 22.76 13.22
CA GLU A 697 26.53 23.38 13.64
C GLU A 697 25.41 22.35 13.87
N PHE A 698 25.61 21.11 13.43
CA PHE A 698 24.63 20.04 13.55
C PHE A 698 24.81 19.17 14.79
N ILE A 699 25.82 19.45 15.61
CA ILE A 699 26.01 18.76 16.90
C ILE A 699 24.88 19.23 17.84
N PRO A 700 24.02 18.33 18.35
CA PRO A 700 23.00 18.71 19.31
C PRO A 700 23.62 19.27 20.59
N GLU A 701 22.88 20.14 21.29
CA GLU A 701 23.33 20.66 22.58
C GLU A 701 23.52 19.50 23.58
N ASP A 702 24.74 19.36 24.14
CA ASP A 702 24.99 18.45 25.26
C ASP A 702 24.32 19.02 26.51
N GLY A 703 23.06 18.64 26.72
CA GLY A 703 22.32 18.94 27.94
C GLY A 703 23.00 18.25 29.12
N SER A 704 23.97 18.93 29.74
CA SER A 704 24.70 18.40 30.88
C SER A 704 23.71 17.92 31.95
N LEU A 705 23.66 16.61 32.17
CA LEU A 705 22.72 16.03 33.13
C LEU A 705 23.18 16.34 34.54
N LYS A 706 22.32 17.02 35.32
CA LYS A 706 22.62 17.42 36.71
C LYS A 706 22.99 16.24 37.62
N TYR A 707 22.43 15.07 37.35
CA TYR A 707 22.53 13.88 38.22
C TYR A 707 23.28 12.71 37.58
N THR A 708 23.77 12.86 36.34
CA THR A 708 24.35 11.75 35.59
C THR A 708 25.65 12.18 34.95
N ARG A 709 26.69 11.36 35.12
CA ARG A 709 27.97 11.53 34.44
C ARG A 709 28.20 10.29 33.59
N THR A 710 28.22 10.46 32.28
CA THR A 710 28.56 9.38 31.35
C THR A 710 30.07 9.28 31.23
N GLU A 711 30.64 8.15 31.65
CA GLU A 711 32.05 7.82 31.45
C GLU A 711 32.17 6.66 30.45
N SER A 712 33.02 6.83 29.44
CA SER A 712 33.32 5.77 28.47
C SER A 712 34.50 4.95 28.97
N SER A 713 34.38 3.61 29.01
CA SER A 713 35.51 2.73 29.28
C SER A 713 36.53 2.79 28.13
N GLY A 714 37.81 2.90 28.47
CA GLY A 714 38.87 3.31 27.54
C GLY A 714 39.50 2.20 26.70
N ASP A 715 39.05 0.95 26.82
CA ASP A 715 39.87 -0.24 26.49
C ASP A 715 39.48 -0.97 25.19
N PHE A 716 38.90 -0.25 24.22
CA PHE A 716 38.43 -0.83 22.94
C PHE A 716 39.27 -0.41 21.73
N GLY A 717 40.54 -0.04 21.95
CA GLY A 717 41.49 0.24 20.88
C GLY A 717 41.00 1.29 19.86
N SER A 718 41.03 0.93 18.57
CA SER A 718 40.63 1.78 17.44
C SER A 718 39.23 1.44 16.90
N GLU A 719 38.34 0.88 17.71
CA GLU A 719 36.96 0.58 17.31
C GLU A 719 36.11 1.84 17.18
N LEU A 720 35.57 2.08 15.98
CA LEU A 720 34.62 3.16 15.71
C LEU A 720 33.21 2.81 16.20
N ALA A 721 32.78 1.58 15.92
CA ALA A 721 31.45 1.08 16.23
C ALA A 721 31.40 -0.46 16.13
N THR A 722 30.40 -1.08 16.74
CA THR A 722 30.02 -2.48 16.52
C THR A 722 28.64 -2.54 15.88
N VAL A 723 28.51 -3.29 14.77
CA VAL A 723 27.22 -3.60 14.16
C VAL A 723 26.78 -5.01 14.56
N LYS A 724 25.55 -5.12 15.04
CA LYS A 724 24.87 -6.36 15.41
C LYS A 724 23.69 -6.56 14.45
N PHE A 725 23.57 -7.79 13.98
CA PHE A 725 22.55 -8.22 13.05
C PHE A 725 21.78 -9.36 13.68
N ARG A 726 20.46 -9.20 13.81
CA ARG A 726 19.58 -10.20 14.39
C ARG A 726 18.60 -10.72 13.34
N TYR A 727 18.38 -12.03 13.31
CA TYR A 727 17.50 -12.68 12.33
C TYR A 727 16.92 -14.00 12.84
N LYS A 728 15.81 -14.44 12.27
CA LYS A 728 15.23 -15.79 12.42
C LYS A 728 15.41 -16.56 11.12
N LYS A 729 15.68 -17.87 11.19
CA LYS A 729 15.60 -18.71 9.98
C LYS A 729 14.13 -18.83 9.53
N PRO A 730 13.85 -19.15 8.25
CA PRO A 730 12.47 -19.17 7.73
C PRO A 730 11.51 -20.07 8.53
N ASP A 731 11.99 -21.19 9.05
CA ASP A 731 11.20 -22.18 9.80
C ASP A 731 11.44 -22.13 11.33
N GLU A 732 12.25 -21.19 11.82
CA GLU A 732 12.58 -21.06 13.25
C GLU A 732 11.90 -19.81 13.85
N ASN A 733 11.43 -19.92 15.09
CA ASN A 733 10.81 -18.80 15.81
C ASN A 733 11.79 -18.06 16.74
N THR A 734 13.01 -18.57 16.89
CA THR A 734 14.05 -18.01 17.76
C THR A 734 15.07 -17.24 16.95
N SER A 735 15.41 -16.03 17.38
CA SER A 735 16.42 -15.22 16.70
C SER A 735 17.86 -15.67 16.98
N LYS A 736 18.74 -15.36 16.04
CA LYS A 736 20.20 -15.49 16.10
C LYS A 736 20.83 -14.13 15.88
N GLU A 737 22.04 -13.96 16.39
CA GLU A 737 22.78 -12.71 16.32
C GLU A 737 24.17 -12.93 15.71
N ILE A 738 24.57 -12.01 14.83
CA ILE A 738 25.92 -11.91 14.25
C ILE A 738 26.43 -10.51 14.56
N SER A 739 27.71 -10.37 14.93
CA SER A 739 28.32 -9.07 15.21
C SER A 739 29.60 -8.86 14.39
N GLN A 740 29.87 -7.59 14.06
CA GLN A 740 31.08 -7.16 13.37
C GLN A 740 31.58 -5.84 13.93
N ILE A 741 32.87 -5.79 14.26
CA ILE A 741 33.57 -4.59 14.71
C ILE A 741 33.97 -3.74 13.50
N ILE A 742 33.81 -2.43 13.60
CA ILE A 742 34.17 -1.44 12.58
C ILE A 742 35.35 -0.62 13.09
N GLY A 743 36.48 -0.64 12.36
CA GLY A 743 37.66 0.15 12.72
C GLY A 743 37.52 1.63 12.40
N ASN A 744 38.14 2.49 13.21
CA ASN A 744 38.24 3.93 12.99
C ASN A 744 39.34 4.28 11.97
N SER A 745 39.22 3.77 10.74
CA SER A 745 40.14 4.07 9.65
C SER A 745 39.36 4.70 8.49
N SER A 746 39.22 6.04 8.50
CA SER A 746 38.53 6.74 7.40
C SER A 746 39.47 7.00 6.23
N GLY A 747 39.07 6.60 5.02
CA GLY A 747 39.74 7.03 3.78
C GLY A 747 39.22 8.38 3.28
N LYS A 748 39.92 9.00 2.32
CA LYS A 748 39.38 10.16 1.58
C LYS A 748 38.31 9.69 0.59
N ILE A 749 37.32 10.54 0.30
CA ILE A 749 36.27 10.19 -0.68
C ILE A 749 36.86 9.84 -2.06
N SER A 750 37.97 10.46 -2.47
CA SER A 750 38.64 10.16 -3.73
C SER A 750 39.16 8.72 -3.82
N SER A 751 39.58 8.14 -2.69
CA SER A 751 40.04 6.75 -2.54
C SER A 751 38.94 5.75 -2.19
N ALA A 752 37.70 6.22 -1.96
CA ALA A 752 36.57 5.35 -1.65
C ALA A 752 36.21 4.46 -2.85
N SER A 753 35.56 3.33 -2.56
CA SER A 753 35.10 2.39 -3.58
C SER A 753 34.12 3.07 -4.54
N PRO A 754 34.04 2.62 -5.81
CA PRO A 754 33.04 3.13 -6.74
C PRO A 754 31.61 3.01 -6.21
N ASP A 755 31.30 1.90 -5.52
CA ASP A 755 29.99 1.67 -4.92
C ASP A 755 29.68 2.63 -3.78
N PHE A 756 30.69 2.99 -2.97
CA PHE A 756 30.54 4.01 -1.95
C PHE A 756 30.27 5.38 -2.56
N LYS A 757 31.04 5.79 -3.57
CA LYS A 757 30.83 7.05 -4.30
C LYS A 757 29.42 7.11 -4.89
N PHE A 758 28.99 6.03 -5.54
CA PHE A 758 27.67 5.94 -6.14
C PHE A 758 26.55 6.03 -5.10
N ALA A 759 26.58 5.18 -4.05
CA ALA A 759 25.59 5.23 -2.97
C ALA A 759 25.54 6.62 -2.30
N SER A 760 26.69 7.24 -2.08
CA SER A 760 26.79 8.59 -1.51
C SER A 760 26.17 9.64 -2.42
N SER A 761 26.36 9.53 -3.74
CA SER A 761 25.76 10.47 -4.71
C SER A 761 24.24 10.34 -4.78
N VAL A 762 23.70 9.12 -4.70
CA VAL A 762 22.25 8.87 -4.64
C VAL A 762 21.65 9.44 -3.36
N ALA A 763 22.30 9.18 -2.22
CA ALA A 763 21.90 9.74 -0.94
C ALA A 763 21.91 11.27 -0.94
N TRP A 764 22.98 11.87 -1.50
CA TRP A 764 23.11 13.30 -1.60
C TRP A 764 22.04 13.93 -2.50
N PHE A 765 21.75 13.31 -3.65
CA PHE A 765 20.65 13.73 -4.51
C PHE A 765 19.32 13.70 -3.77
N GLY A 766 19.03 12.61 -3.03
CA GLY A 766 17.85 12.51 -2.18
C GLY A 766 17.78 13.61 -1.11
N LEU A 767 18.88 13.92 -0.43
CA LEU A 767 18.93 15.00 0.57
C LEU A 767 18.65 16.37 -0.06
N VAL A 768 19.13 16.63 -1.29
CA VAL A 768 18.89 17.87 -2.03
C VAL A 768 17.43 17.97 -2.49
N THR A 769 16.88 16.93 -3.11
CA THR A 769 15.49 16.93 -3.61
C THR A 769 14.47 16.97 -2.47
N ARG A 770 14.80 16.35 -1.33
CA ARG A 770 14.02 16.44 -0.07
C ARG A 770 14.13 17.81 0.61
N LYS A 771 15.05 18.68 0.16
CA LYS A 771 15.36 19.99 0.77
C LYS A 771 15.79 19.86 2.23
N SER A 772 16.72 18.94 2.51
CA SER A 772 17.27 18.75 3.85
C SER A 772 17.90 20.04 4.39
N ASP A 773 17.63 20.32 5.67
CA ASP A 773 18.23 21.42 6.44
C ASP A 773 19.55 20.99 7.12
N LEU A 774 19.89 19.70 7.04
CA LEU A 774 21.05 19.10 7.69
C LEU A 774 22.24 18.90 6.73
N ILE A 775 22.23 19.58 5.59
CA ILE A 775 23.32 19.56 4.61
C ILE A 775 23.74 20.98 4.20
N LEU A 776 25.04 21.18 4.05
CA LEU A 776 25.64 22.45 3.64
C LEU A 776 25.73 22.58 2.12
N LYS A 777 26.25 21.56 1.44
CA LYS A 777 26.42 21.58 -0.03
C LYS A 777 25.20 21.01 -0.74
N LYS A 778 24.72 21.73 -1.76
CA LYS A 778 23.53 21.37 -2.54
C LYS A 778 23.76 21.41 -4.07
N ASP A 779 25.01 21.46 -4.51
CA ASP A 779 25.34 21.56 -5.95
C ASP A 779 25.07 20.24 -6.67
N LEU A 780 24.17 20.27 -7.66
CA LEU A 780 23.81 19.10 -8.47
C LEU A 780 24.96 18.64 -9.39
N SER A 781 25.90 19.51 -9.73
CA SER A 781 27.07 19.18 -10.56
C SER A 781 28.07 18.33 -9.79
N ASP A 782 28.32 18.64 -8.52
CA ASP A 782 29.17 17.82 -7.65
C ASP A 782 28.57 16.41 -7.43
N ILE A 783 27.24 16.34 -7.32
CA ILE A 783 26.50 15.07 -7.23
C ILE A 783 26.68 14.25 -8.51
N GLU A 784 26.50 14.89 -9.67
CA GLU A 784 26.67 14.28 -10.99
C GLU A 784 28.10 13.73 -11.16
N ASP A 785 29.12 14.51 -10.82
CA ASP A 785 30.53 14.12 -10.92
C ASP A 785 30.86 12.94 -9.99
N LEU A 786 30.35 12.94 -8.76
CA LEU A 786 30.54 11.83 -7.83
C LEU A 786 29.83 10.56 -8.33
N ALA A 787 28.63 10.68 -8.89
CA ALA A 787 27.90 9.57 -9.49
C ALA A 787 28.65 8.98 -10.69
N ARG A 788 29.23 9.82 -11.56
CA ARG A 788 30.06 9.39 -12.69
C ARG A 788 31.30 8.63 -12.24
N GLN A 789 31.97 9.08 -11.17
CA GLN A 789 33.12 8.36 -10.59
C GLN A 789 32.72 6.99 -10.00
N GLY A 790 31.49 6.87 -9.51
CA GLY A 790 30.94 5.61 -8.97
C GLY A 790 30.30 4.68 -10.01
N LYS A 791 30.26 5.07 -11.29
CA LYS A 791 29.57 4.35 -12.36
C LYS A 791 30.36 3.13 -12.86
N VAL A 792 30.34 2.06 -12.06
CA VAL A 792 30.89 0.74 -12.41
C VAL A 792 29.79 -0.33 -12.42
N ASN A 793 30.05 -1.48 -13.05
CA ASN A 793 29.13 -2.63 -13.09
C ASN A 793 27.71 -2.29 -13.58
N ASP A 794 27.61 -1.38 -14.55
CA ASP A 794 26.34 -0.82 -15.05
C ASP A 794 25.91 -1.46 -16.39
N MET A 795 25.90 -2.79 -16.47
CA MET A 795 25.56 -3.50 -17.72
C MET A 795 24.12 -3.21 -18.16
N GLU A 796 23.24 -2.97 -17.20
CA GLU A 796 21.83 -2.65 -17.40
C GLU A 796 21.54 -1.16 -17.61
N GLY A 797 22.52 -0.29 -17.38
CA GLY A 797 22.36 1.15 -17.57
C GLY A 797 21.59 1.89 -16.46
N TYR A 798 21.25 1.26 -15.33
CA TYR A 798 20.55 1.93 -14.22
C TYR A 798 21.37 3.08 -13.61
N ARG A 799 22.68 2.91 -13.41
CA ARG A 799 23.54 3.98 -12.88
C ARG A 799 23.70 5.12 -13.89
N SER A 800 23.77 4.79 -15.18
CA SER A 800 23.78 5.77 -16.26
C SER A 800 22.44 6.52 -16.34
N GLU A 801 21.30 5.86 -16.12
CA GLU A 801 19.99 6.50 -16.02
C GLU A 801 19.94 7.49 -14.85
N PHE A 802 20.39 7.09 -13.66
CA PHE A 802 20.46 8.00 -12.51
C PHE A 802 21.20 9.30 -12.83
N ILE A 803 22.37 9.19 -13.47
CA ILE A 803 23.16 10.37 -13.86
C ILE A 803 22.37 11.26 -14.82
N ARG A 804 21.68 10.69 -15.81
CA ARG A 804 20.78 11.45 -16.71
C ARG A 804 19.60 12.08 -15.98
N LEU A 805 19.07 11.45 -14.93
CA LEU A 805 18.01 12.03 -14.11
C LEU A 805 18.51 13.24 -13.31
N VAL A 806 19.72 13.18 -12.74
CA VAL A 806 20.36 14.33 -12.07
C VAL A 806 20.55 15.48 -13.07
N GLU A 807 21.04 15.19 -14.28
CA GLU A 807 21.18 16.17 -15.36
C GLU A 807 19.83 16.80 -15.74
N SER A 808 18.78 15.98 -15.91
CA SER A 808 17.44 16.43 -16.27
C SER A 808 16.81 17.29 -15.18
N TYR A 809 16.95 16.87 -13.92
CA TYR A 809 16.49 17.63 -12.76
C TYR A 809 17.21 18.98 -12.63
N LYS A 810 18.51 19.04 -12.95
CA LYS A 810 19.29 20.29 -13.00
C LYS A 810 18.76 21.26 -14.06
N VAL A 811 18.12 20.78 -15.13
CA VAL A 811 17.46 21.63 -16.14
C VAL A 811 16.08 22.07 -15.66
N ILE A 812 15.29 21.16 -15.07
CA ILE A 812 13.93 21.45 -14.58
C ILE A 812 13.95 22.43 -13.39
N SER A 813 14.99 22.39 -12.56
CA SER A 813 15.13 23.23 -11.37
C SER A 813 15.67 24.65 -11.63
N LYS A 814 16.10 24.93 -12.86
CA LYS A 814 16.49 26.28 -13.32
C LYS A 814 15.29 27.00 -13.89
#